data_AF-A0A554XHR6-F1
#
_entry.id   AF-A0A554XHR6-F1
#
_cell.length_a   1.000
_cell.length_b   1.000
_cell.length_c   1.000
_cell.angle_alpha   90.00
_cell.angle_beta   90.00
_cell.angle_gamma   90.00
#
_symmetry.space_group_name_H-M   'P 1'
#
loop_
_entity.id
_entity.type
_entity.pdbx_description
1 polymer ?
#
loop_
_entity_poly.entity_id
_entity_poly.type
_entity_poly.pdbx_seq_one_letter_code
_entity_poly.pdbx_strand_id
1 'polypeptide(L)'
;MFSPLNSALSPQQRLKLIELYIGYFNRAPEQAGLDYWSAQLDSALARGVGEQAALAGIANQFYQAGLQYGLFRASDSTETLIRTVYRNVLGRDEVDPAGLAYWQQRLDSGQISRGEFVLALIQGAKDYVAAAPANDPYRWVGDYLASRSAVGEYFAATSGGLAGQDAITQGRQIIERIVTRDQALAGQTALDALNDAVHLRQPSAASLTATLTGMEPILPRTAAPVTWLDYKDAGGEYEWSGKTLTVSFPGTIPPEHATAPDWASGWASVPVAWRTAWFRALQDAMAPVGVKLELALSGAGDIQIVLGNLQNDFAGWANHPGPGIGGDIQIRTDYAQREMGASPLPTYSIWNTLVHELGHALGLKHPFDDSPTMPPPLDSQYLSIMSYTHARDVWPVVTWGYTPSSGIRDVSAQYQVGYRADWALVDLAALMAMYGPSTAHHAGNTVHHLPAPSPQTWLYRTVSDASGHDTLDLRSFQHPSRIDLRPGSLSDVDVRTPQDWKQDITAQAVAYYQQLGIYNASVHDWIVRYVNPLIDRADVLPRLWSGIAALGIADGTVIESLLLGPANDTVHDNAVDNTLHTGAGDDTVYLGAGGWDRIDGGEGIDIVVLPSLAADVITLPASQSAIVVAATYGAVLDNVEYLADRSGAWRALDATLVGVPPRLPAWVDWTLDNATV
;
A
#
# COMPACT_ATOMS: atom_id res chain seq x y z
N MET A 1 23.98 17.44 6.19
CA MET A 1 24.87 16.73 7.14
C MET A 1 25.21 17.64 8.31
N PHE A 2 24.50 17.51 9.44
CA PHE A 2 24.84 18.23 10.66
C PHE A 2 25.90 17.45 11.43
N SER A 3 27.11 18.01 11.50
CA SER A 3 28.16 17.54 12.40
C SER A 3 27.85 18.06 13.81
N PRO A 4 27.74 17.22 14.85
CA PRO A 4 27.55 17.72 16.20
C PRO A 4 28.88 18.34 16.67
N LEU A 5 28.81 19.56 17.19
CA LEU A 5 29.87 20.05 18.07
C LEU A 5 29.97 19.08 19.25
N ASN A 6 31.17 18.54 19.47
CA ASN A 6 31.55 17.58 20.50
C ASN A 6 30.91 17.86 21.88
N SER A 7 29.79 17.21 22.19
CA SER A 7 29.38 16.93 23.58
C SER A 7 29.38 15.42 23.78
N ALA A 8 30.11 14.92 24.76
CA ALA A 8 30.24 13.48 25.04
C ALA A 8 28.99 12.86 25.72
N LEU A 9 27.88 13.60 25.77
CA LEU A 9 26.64 13.15 26.38
C LEU A 9 25.93 12.09 25.54
N SER A 10 25.29 11.13 26.20
CA SER A 10 24.39 10.20 25.53
C SER A 10 23.07 10.89 25.11
N PRO A 11 22.36 10.36 24.09
CA PRO A 11 21.02 10.83 23.74
C PRO A 11 20.06 10.85 24.93
N GLN A 12 20.15 9.86 25.84
CA GLN A 12 19.33 9.81 27.04
C GLN A 12 19.64 10.95 28.02
N GLN A 13 20.91 11.34 28.16
CA GLN A 13 21.30 12.48 29.02
C GLN A 13 20.79 13.80 28.46
N ARG A 14 20.83 13.96 27.14
CA ARG A 14 20.28 15.14 26.45
C ARG A 14 18.76 15.23 26.58
N LEU A 15 18.04 14.12 26.42
CA LEU A 15 16.60 14.04 26.63
C LEU A 15 16.19 14.46 28.06
N LYS A 16 16.94 14.05 29.09
CA LYS A 16 16.68 14.47 30.48
C LYS A 16 16.78 16.00 30.66
N LEU A 17 17.68 16.67 29.93
CA LEU A 17 17.77 18.14 29.97
C LEU A 17 16.57 18.80 29.30
N ILE A 18 16.08 18.23 28.19
CA ILE A 18 14.85 18.71 27.51
C ILE A 18 13.63 18.55 28.42
N GLU A 19 13.51 17.42 29.11
CA GLU A 19 12.41 17.16 30.05
C GLU A 19 12.43 18.16 31.22
N LEU A 20 13.61 18.55 31.70
CA LEU A 20 13.76 19.62 32.69
C LEU A 20 13.27 20.98 32.15
N TYR A 21 13.64 21.34 30.91
CA TYR A 21 13.14 22.55 30.26
C TYR A 21 11.61 22.57 30.18
N ILE A 22 11.02 21.46 29.74
CA ILE A 22 9.58 21.32 29.60
C ILE A 22 8.91 21.41 30.98
N GLY A 23 9.43 20.69 31.98
CA GLY A 23 8.86 20.67 33.33
C GLY A 23 8.89 22.02 34.03
N TYR A 24 10.01 22.75 33.96
CA TYR A 24 10.17 24.03 34.63
C TYR A 24 9.57 25.21 33.87
N PHE A 25 9.68 25.20 32.54
CA PHE A 25 9.43 26.39 31.74
C PHE A 25 8.25 26.26 30.78
N ASN A 26 7.65 25.07 30.67
CA ASN A 26 6.59 24.74 29.71
C ASN A 26 6.97 25.14 28.27
N ARG A 27 8.24 24.93 27.89
CA ARG A 27 8.77 25.28 26.57
C ARG A 27 9.86 24.31 26.14
N ALA A 28 10.01 24.16 24.83
CA ALA A 28 11.17 23.50 24.25
C ALA A 28 12.44 24.37 24.42
N PRO A 29 13.62 23.78 24.64
CA PRO A 29 14.87 24.51 24.63
C PRO A 29 15.29 24.87 23.20
N GLU A 30 15.74 26.10 23.00
CA GLU A 30 16.47 26.48 21.79
C GLU A 30 17.89 25.90 21.79
N GLN A 31 18.52 25.83 20.61
CA GLN A 31 19.84 25.23 20.42
C GLN A 31 20.88 25.72 21.43
N ALA A 32 21.09 27.04 21.50
CA ALA A 32 22.09 27.64 22.38
C ALA A 32 21.83 27.36 23.87
N GLY A 33 20.56 27.30 24.26
CA GLY A 33 20.15 26.95 25.61
C GLY A 33 20.47 25.50 25.95
N LEU A 34 20.12 24.56 25.06
CA LEU A 34 20.41 23.14 25.28
C LEU A 34 21.92 22.85 25.29
N ASP A 35 22.68 23.50 24.41
CA ASP A 35 24.13 23.36 24.33
C ASP A 35 24.82 23.83 25.62
N TYR A 36 24.37 24.95 26.19
CA TYR A 36 24.89 25.45 27.47
C TYR A 36 24.71 24.42 28.59
N TRP A 37 23.51 23.88 28.77
CA TRP A 37 23.24 22.91 29.83
C TRP A 37 23.88 21.55 29.58
N SER A 38 24.01 21.17 28.31
CA SER A 38 24.77 19.98 27.91
C SER A 38 26.24 20.11 28.33
N ALA A 39 26.87 21.26 28.12
CA ALA A 39 28.23 21.52 28.57
C ALA A 39 28.35 21.53 30.12
N GLN A 40 27.34 22.02 30.84
CA GLN A 40 27.33 21.95 32.30
C GLN A 40 27.26 20.51 32.83
N LEU A 41 26.42 19.67 32.20
CA LEU A 41 26.30 18.26 32.56
C LEU A 41 27.60 17.50 32.26
N ASP A 42 28.14 17.67 31.05
CA ASP A 42 29.41 17.06 30.63
C ASP A 42 30.56 17.44 31.57
N SER A 43 30.67 18.73 31.93
CA SER A 43 31.68 19.22 32.88
C SER A 43 31.51 18.65 34.29
N ALA A 44 30.28 18.37 34.74
CA ALA A 44 30.04 17.72 36.03
C ALA A 44 30.44 16.24 36.00
N LEU A 45 30.07 15.52 34.94
CA LEU A 45 30.43 14.11 34.73
C LEU A 45 31.95 13.94 34.62
N ALA A 46 32.63 14.82 33.87
CA ALA A 46 34.09 14.82 33.73
C ALA A 46 34.82 15.04 35.08
N ARG A 47 34.17 15.68 36.05
CA ARG A 47 34.69 15.84 37.42
C ARG A 47 34.38 14.66 38.34
N GLY A 48 33.77 13.59 37.83
CA GLY A 48 33.39 12.40 38.59
C GLY A 48 32.10 12.57 39.41
N VAL A 49 31.30 13.61 39.15
CA VAL A 49 29.97 13.74 39.77
C VAL A 49 29.04 12.71 39.14
N GLY A 50 28.35 11.89 39.95
CA GLY A 50 27.37 10.94 39.44
C GLY A 50 26.23 11.65 38.71
N GLU A 51 25.71 11.05 37.63
CA GLU A 51 24.71 11.66 36.74
C GLU A 51 23.48 12.21 37.49
N GLN A 52 22.95 11.44 38.45
CA GLN A 52 21.81 11.86 39.26
C GLN A 52 22.10 13.13 40.05
N ALA A 53 23.28 13.24 40.67
CA ALA A 53 23.70 14.41 41.43
C ALA A 53 23.98 15.61 40.51
N ALA A 54 24.54 15.38 39.32
CA ALA A 54 24.77 16.41 38.32
C ALA A 54 23.44 17.01 37.81
N LEU A 55 22.48 16.15 37.46
CA LEU A 55 21.14 16.56 37.04
C LEU A 55 20.38 17.27 38.18
N ALA A 56 20.48 16.80 39.42
CA ALA A 56 19.90 17.48 40.59
C ALA A 56 20.49 18.90 40.77
N GLY A 57 21.80 19.06 40.58
CA GLY A 57 22.46 20.37 40.59
C GLY A 57 21.92 21.30 39.51
N ILE A 58 21.76 20.80 38.28
CA ILE A 58 21.18 21.55 37.16
C ILE A 58 19.71 21.89 37.41
N ALA A 59 18.90 20.95 37.90
CA ALA A 59 17.48 21.17 38.19
C ALA A 59 17.26 22.24 39.28
N ASN A 60 18.15 22.30 40.28
CA ASN A 60 18.15 23.39 41.25
C ASN A 60 18.45 24.76 40.61
N GLN A 61 19.37 24.82 39.64
CA GLN A 61 19.63 26.06 38.90
C GLN A 61 18.43 26.47 38.02
N PHE A 62 17.75 25.51 37.39
CA PHE A 62 16.51 25.77 36.64
C PHE A 62 15.41 26.37 37.53
N TYR A 63 15.24 25.85 38.75
CA TYR A 63 14.29 26.43 39.71
C TYR A 63 14.66 27.89 40.07
N GLN A 64 15.94 28.18 40.31
CA GLN A 64 16.39 29.56 40.57
C GLN A 64 16.15 30.48 39.37
N ALA A 65 16.40 30.00 38.15
CA ALA A 65 16.07 30.74 36.94
C ALA A 65 14.55 30.99 36.82
N GLY A 66 13.72 30.00 37.14
CA GLY A 66 12.26 30.15 37.16
C GLY A 66 11.78 31.24 38.13
N LEU A 67 12.42 31.39 39.29
CA LEU A 67 12.17 32.50 40.21
C LEU A 67 12.59 33.85 39.61
N GLN A 68 13.77 33.90 38.98
CA GLN A 68 14.31 35.12 38.38
C GLN A 68 13.43 35.64 37.23
N TYR A 69 12.88 34.74 36.41
CA TYR A 69 12.04 35.08 35.26
C TYR A 69 10.53 35.08 35.57
N GLY A 70 10.15 34.97 36.85
CA GLY A 70 8.76 35.12 37.31
C GLY A 70 7.83 33.96 36.92
N LEU A 71 8.38 32.79 36.59
CA LEU A 71 7.62 31.56 36.33
C LEU A 71 7.15 30.90 37.64
N PHE A 72 7.93 31.10 38.70
CA PHE A 72 7.54 30.83 40.08
C PHE A 72 7.73 32.09 40.91
N ARG A 73 6.96 32.26 41.96
CA ARG A 73 7.18 33.28 42.98
C ARG A 73 7.74 32.62 44.22
N ALA A 74 8.67 33.28 44.90
CA ALA A 74 9.15 32.81 46.20
C ALA A 74 8.02 32.69 47.24
N SER A 75 6.89 33.37 47.01
CA SER A 75 5.67 33.30 47.80
C SER A 75 4.69 32.19 47.38
N ASP A 76 4.94 31.47 46.28
CA ASP A 76 4.04 30.39 45.85
C ASP A 76 4.07 29.27 46.89
N SER A 77 2.89 28.70 47.16
CA SER A 77 2.79 27.56 48.07
C SER A 77 3.41 26.32 47.44
N THR A 78 3.83 25.36 48.27
CA THR A 78 4.28 24.04 47.82
C THR A 78 3.22 23.37 46.94
N GLU A 79 1.92 23.56 47.24
CA GLU A 79 0.82 23.08 46.40
C GLU A 79 0.80 23.72 45.01
N THR A 80 0.94 25.05 44.92
CA THR A 80 0.96 25.76 43.64
C THR A 80 2.09 25.23 42.75
N LEU A 81 3.28 25.05 43.31
CA LEU A 81 4.42 24.46 42.60
C LEU A 81 4.09 23.05 42.08
N ILE A 82 3.56 22.17 42.94
CA ILE A 82 3.21 20.79 42.56
C ILE A 82 2.22 20.79 41.40
N ARG A 83 1.14 21.56 41.49
CA ARG A 83 0.11 21.62 40.44
C ARG A 83 0.63 22.15 39.11
N THR A 84 1.48 23.19 39.13
CA THR A 84 2.10 23.73 37.92
C THR A 84 3.00 22.69 37.24
N VAL A 85 3.83 22.00 38.02
CA VAL A 85 4.71 20.95 37.49
C VAL A 85 3.90 19.76 36.96
N TYR A 86 2.84 19.34 37.65
CA TYR A 86 1.94 18.28 37.18
C TYR A 86 1.31 18.61 35.83
N ARG A 87 0.89 19.86 35.61
CA ARG A 87 0.37 20.30 34.30
C ARG A 87 1.44 20.24 33.22
N ASN A 88 2.62 20.80 33.48
CA ASN A 88 3.69 20.91 32.48
C ASN A 88 4.29 19.56 32.09
N VAL A 89 4.43 18.67 33.07
CA VAL A 89 5.08 17.36 32.93
C VAL A 89 4.06 16.31 32.54
N LEU A 90 2.93 16.21 33.26
CA LEU A 90 1.99 15.10 33.10
C LEU A 90 0.77 15.46 32.24
N GLY A 91 0.59 16.72 31.84
CA GLY A 91 -0.62 17.18 31.17
C GLY A 91 -1.86 17.14 32.08
N ARG A 92 -1.68 16.97 33.40
CA ARG A 92 -2.76 16.79 34.37
C ARG A 92 -3.00 18.07 35.17
N ASP A 93 -4.25 18.55 35.14
CA ASP A 93 -4.69 19.68 35.98
C ASP A 93 -4.98 19.27 37.43
N GLU A 94 -5.11 17.97 37.67
CA GLU A 94 -5.47 17.39 38.96
C GLU A 94 -4.32 16.57 39.55
N VAL A 95 -4.15 16.72 40.86
CA VAL A 95 -3.25 15.93 41.69
C VAL A 95 -4.14 15.19 42.67
N ASP A 96 -4.02 13.87 42.75
CA ASP A 96 -4.81 13.10 43.69
C ASP A 96 -4.42 13.49 45.15
N PRO A 97 -5.36 13.41 46.12
CA PRO A 97 -5.08 13.87 47.48
C PRO A 97 -3.89 13.18 48.14
N ALA A 98 -3.65 11.89 47.83
CA ALA A 98 -2.55 11.14 48.41
C ALA A 98 -1.20 11.55 47.81
N GLY A 99 -1.12 11.69 46.49
CA GLY A 99 0.03 12.20 45.76
C GLY A 99 0.39 13.63 46.17
N LEU A 100 -0.61 14.51 46.34
CA LEU A 100 -0.38 15.87 46.80
C LEU A 100 0.23 15.88 48.20
N ALA A 101 -0.33 15.13 49.15
CA ALA A 101 0.18 15.03 50.51
C ALA A 101 1.61 14.44 50.52
N TYR A 102 1.87 13.42 49.69
CA TYR A 102 3.19 12.78 49.57
C TYR A 102 4.27 13.79 49.13
N TRP A 103 4.01 14.55 48.07
CA TRP A 103 4.97 15.53 47.56
C TRP A 103 5.14 16.73 48.50
N GLN A 104 4.04 17.23 49.08
CA GLN A 104 4.07 18.32 50.06
C GLN A 104 4.96 17.96 51.25
N GLN A 105 4.75 16.78 51.85
CA GLN A 105 5.53 16.34 53.00
C GLN A 105 7.04 16.33 52.69
N ARG A 106 7.44 15.82 51.52
CA ARG A 106 8.86 15.72 51.14
C ARG A 106 9.50 17.08 50.85
N LEU A 107 8.76 17.97 50.20
CA LEU A 107 9.23 19.32 49.87
C LEU A 107 9.33 20.21 51.13
N ASP A 108 8.32 20.17 52.00
CA ASP A 108 8.27 20.99 53.21
C ASP A 108 9.27 20.53 54.28
N SER A 109 9.55 19.23 54.34
CA SER A 109 10.59 18.68 55.24
C SER A 109 12.02 18.80 54.69
N GLY A 110 12.19 19.27 53.45
CA GLY A 110 13.49 19.36 52.78
C GLY A 110 14.12 18.01 52.42
N GLN A 111 13.34 16.92 52.44
CA GLN A 111 13.80 15.59 51.99
C GLN A 111 14.11 15.56 50.50
N ILE A 112 13.46 16.41 49.71
CA ILE A 112 13.75 16.64 48.30
C ILE A 112 13.74 18.15 48.06
N SER A 113 14.72 18.66 47.32
CA SER A 113 14.68 20.06 46.90
C SER A 113 13.58 20.29 45.87
N ARG A 114 13.12 21.54 45.73
CA ARG A 114 12.21 21.93 44.65
C ARG A 114 12.80 21.62 43.27
N GLY A 115 14.13 21.73 43.14
CA GLY A 115 14.92 21.29 41.99
C GLY A 115 14.72 19.81 41.65
N GLU A 116 14.95 18.95 42.63
CA GLU A 116 14.90 17.49 42.48
C GLU A 116 13.48 16.95 42.31
N PHE A 117 12.46 17.65 42.80
CA PHE A 117 11.06 17.23 42.67
C PHE A 117 10.64 16.98 41.21
N VAL A 118 11.00 17.87 40.28
CA VAL A 118 10.65 17.70 38.86
C VAL A 118 11.28 16.45 38.27
N LEU A 119 12.55 16.19 38.56
CA LEU A 119 13.25 14.96 38.14
C LEU A 119 12.56 13.72 38.70
N ALA A 120 12.24 13.74 39.99
CA ALA A 120 11.57 12.63 40.66
C ALA A 120 10.15 12.39 40.10
N LEU A 121 9.43 13.44 39.73
CA LEU A 121 8.10 13.33 39.12
C LEU A 121 8.16 12.74 37.72
N ILE A 122 9.09 13.21 36.87
CA ILE A 122 9.29 12.67 35.52
C ILE A 122 9.64 11.18 35.59
N GLN A 123 10.62 10.82 36.44
CA GLN A 123 11.02 9.43 36.60
C GLN A 123 9.87 8.58 37.14
N GLY A 124 9.13 9.08 38.14
CA GLY A 124 7.97 8.37 38.68
C GLY A 124 6.86 8.16 37.65
N ALA A 125 6.63 9.12 36.75
CA ALA A 125 5.66 8.97 35.66
C ALA A 125 6.10 7.90 34.65
N LYS A 126 7.38 7.89 34.26
CA LYS A 126 7.95 6.87 33.37
C LYS A 126 7.87 5.47 34.00
N ASP A 127 8.25 5.35 35.26
CA ASP A 127 8.21 4.09 36.00
C ASP A 127 6.77 3.58 36.14
N TYR A 128 5.81 4.48 36.40
CA TYR A 128 4.38 4.15 36.44
C TYR A 128 3.90 3.61 35.10
N VAL A 129 4.14 4.34 34.00
CA VAL A 129 3.68 3.95 32.66
C VAL A 129 4.31 2.62 32.23
N ALA A 130 5.59 2.40 32.54
CA ALA A 130 6.28 1.15 32.26
C ALA A 130 5.68 -0.06 33.01
N ALA A 131 5.14 0.16 34.21
CA ALA A 131 4.50 -0.88 35.03
C ALA A 131 2.98 -1.01 34.79
N ALA A 132 2.34 0.00 34.21
CA ALA A 132 0.88 0.06 34.06
C ALA A 132 0.38 -0.90 32.96
N PRO A 133 -0.81 -1.51 33.13
CA PRO A 133 -1.44 -2.29 32.08
C PRO A 133 -1.85 -1.41 30.88
N ALA A 134 -2.08 -2.02 29.72
CA ALA A 134 -2.41 -1.28 28.49
C ALA A 134 -3.68 -0.41 28.60
N ASN A 135 -4.64 -0.83 29.42
CA ASN A 135 -5.91 -0.14 29.62
C ASN A 135 -5.91 0.87 30.78
N ASP A 136 -4.75 1.22 31.34
CA ASP A 136 -4.68 2.18 32.43
C ASP A 136 -5.07 3.60 31.97
N PRO A 137 -5.98 4.30 32.67
CA PRO A 137 -6.48 5.62 32.25
C PRO A 137 -5.42 6.74 32.27
N TYR A 138 -4.23 6.49 32.82
CA TYR A 138 -3.11 7.44 32.86
C TYR A 138 -1.93 7.01 31.99
N ARG A 139 -2.04 5.94 31.19
CA ARG A 139 -0.96 5.51 30.29
C ARG A 139 -0.57 6.58 29.26
N TRP A 140 -1.54 7.37 28.79
CA TRP A 140 -1.34 8.50 27.87
C TRP A 140 -0.34 9.56 28.37
N VAL A 141 -0.09 9.63 29.68
CA VAL A 141 0.92 10.54 30.26
C VAL A 141 2.33 10.22 29.74
N GLY A 142 2.60 8.95 29.45
CA GLY A 142 3.86 8.52 28.83
C GLY A 142 4.01 9.08 27.42
N ASP A 143 2.97 8.94 26.59
CA ASP A 143 2.95 9.42 25.21
C ASP A 143 3.02 10.96 25.15
N TYR A 144 2.34 11.63 26.08
CA TYR A 144 2.41 13.08 26.26
C TYR A 144 3.85 13.54 26.54
N LEU A 145 4.54 12.90 27.48
CA LEU A 145 5.93 13.21 27.82
C LEU A 145 6.88 12.92 26.65
N ALA A 146 6.75 11.75 26.02
CA ALA A 146 7.57 11.34 24.88
C ALA A 146 7.42 12.33 23.71
N SER A 147 6.19 12.71 23.37
CA SER A 147 5.87 13.65 22.31
C SER A 147 6.47 15.03 22.55
N ARG A 148 6.39 15.56 23.79
CA ARG A 148 6.98 16.86 24.14
C ARG A 148 8.50 16.82 24.07
N SER A 149 9.11 15.74 24.53
CA SER A 149 10.56 15.56 24.46
C SER A 149 11.05 15.46 23.01
N ALA A 150 10.34 14.72 22.15
CA ALA A 150 10.65 14.61 20.72
C ALA A 150 10.57 15.96 19.99
N VAL A 151 9.45 16.67 20.17
CA VAL A 151 9.27 18.04 19.62
C VAL A 151 10.30 19.01 20.19
N GLY A 152 10.66 18.85 21.47
CA GLY A 152 11.68 19.66 22.14
C GLY A 152 13.07 19.47 21.56
N GLU A 153 13.50 18.23 21.32
CA GLU A 153 14.77 17.92 20.66
C GLU A 153 14.80 18.47 19.24
N TYR A 154 13.74 18.28 18.45
CA TYR A 154 13.63 18.82 17.11
C TYR A 154 13.73 20.35 17.08
N PHE A 155 13.01 21.02 17.98
CA PHE A 155 13.11 22.48 18.12
C PHE A 155 14.53 22.92 18.45
N ALA A 156 15.20 22.24 19.39
CA ALA A 156 16.58 22.55 19.72
C ALA A 156 17.52 22.37 18.51
N ALA A 157 17.33 21.31 17.72
CA ALA A 157 18.14 21.05 16.53
C ALA A 157 17.92 22.06 15.39
N THR A 158 16.73 22.65 15.30
CA THR A 158 16.33 23.54 14.18
C THR A 158 16.23 25.01 14.53
N SER A 159 16.51 25.40 15.78
CA SER A 159 16.43 26.78 16.27
C SER A 159 17.76 27.53 16.21
N GLY A 160 18.63 27.18 15.27
CA GLY A 160 19.92 27.85 15.08
C GLY A 160 19.77 29.36 14.90
N GLY A 161 20.50 30.14 15.70
CA GLY A 161 20.46 31.60 15.70
C GLY A 161 19.27 32.22 16.45
N LEU A 162 18.36 31.40 16.99
CA LEU A 162 17.24 31.89 17.81
C LEU A 162 17.72 32.22 19.23
N ALA A 163 17.35 33.40 19.74
CA ALA A 163 17.78 33.86 21.07
C ALA A 163 16.73 34.78 21.74
N GLY A 164 16.93 35.04 23.03
CA GLY A 164 16.14 36.03 23.78
C GLY A 164 14.65 35.71 23.84
N GLN A 165 13.81 36.74 23.71
CA GLN A 165 12.35 36.59 23.83
C GLN A 165 11.75 35.73 22.70
N ASP A 166 12.33 35.75 21.50
CA ASP A 166 11.84 34.97 20.37
C ASP A 166 12.04 33.46 20.59
N ALA A 167 13.18 33.06 21.18
CA ALA A 167 13.41 31.68 21.61
C ALA A 167 12.36 31.20 22.62
N ILE A 168 12.03 32.06 23.59
CA ILE A 168 11.02 31.74 24.61
C ILE A 168 9.64 31.61 23.97
N THR A 169 9.25 32.57 23.13
CA THR A 169 7.94 32.59 22.48
C THR A 169 7.75 31.38 21.56
N GLN A 170 8.71 31.12 20.67
CA GLN A 170 8.61 30.01 19.72
C GLN A 170 8.72 28.64 20.40
N GLY A 171 9.61 28.49 21.38
CA GLY A 171 9.78 27.25 22.14
C GLY A 171 8.54 26.89 22.96
N ARG A 172 7.79 27.90 23.42
CA ARG A 172 6.49 27.70 24.07
C ARG A 172 5.41 27.35 23.06
N GLN A 173 5.32 28.13 21.97
CA GLN A 173 4.31 27.93 20.94
C GLN A 173 4.37 26.53 20.34
N ILE A 174 5.55 26.00 20.03
CA ILE A 174 5.67 24.67 19.42
C ILE A 174 5.18 23.57 20.36
N ILE A 175 5.46 23.67 21.65
CA ILE A 175 5.04 22.69 22.65
C ILE A 175 3.54 22.79 22.94
N GLU A 176 3.02 24.00 23.17
CA GLU A 176 1.62 24.22 23.53
C GLU A 176 0.65 24.00 22.36
N ARG A 177 1.10 24.21 21.12
CA ARG A 177 0.28 24.02 19.91
C ARG A 177 0.24 22.56 19.44
N ILE A 178 1.36 21.84 19.54
CA ILE A 178 1.51 20.52 18.91
C ILE A 178 1.23 19.38 19.87
N VAL A 179 1.57 19.55 21.16
CA VAL A 179 1.42 18.47 22.15
C VAL A 179 0.53 18.93 23.29
N THR A 180 -0.77 18.75 23.06
CA THR A 180 -1.83 19.04 24.02
C THR A 180 -2.30 17.78 24.75
N ARG A 181 -2.95 17.97 25.91
CA ARG A 181 -3.61 16.87 26.62
C ARG A 181 -4.65 16.17 25.73
N ASP A 182 -5.42 16.94 24.97
CA ASP A 182 -6.50 16.41 24.14
C ASP A 182 -5.96 15.56 22.99
N GLN A 183 -4.84 15.97 22.36
CA GLN A 183 -4.16 15.15 21.35
C GLN A 183 -3.58 13.87 21.93
N ALA A 184 -2.94 13.92 23.10
CA ALA A 184 -2.43 12.73 23.76
C ALA A 184 -3.57 11.76 24.18
N LEU A 185 -4.70 12.29 24.66
CA LEU A 185 -5.90 11.49 24.94
C LEU A 185 -6.55 10.92 23.68
N ALA A 186 -6.39 11.59 22.53
CA ALA A 186 -6.79 11.10 21.23
C ALA A 186 -5.79 10.10 20.62
N GLY A 187 -4.70 9.78 21.32
CA GLY A 187 -3.72 8.76 20.90
C GLY A 187 -2.55 9.29 20.07
N GLN A 188 -2.25 10.60 20.09
CA GLN A 188 -1.08 11.16 19.41
C GLN A 188 0.22 10.47 19.87
N THR A 189 0.98 9.95 18.92
CA THR A 189 2.31 9.39 19.16
C THR A 189 3.39 10.47 19.10
N ALA A 190 4.60 10.16 19.58
CA ALA A 190 5.73 11.07 19.46
C ALA A 190 6.14 11.33 17.99
N LEU A 191 5.91 10.36 17.11
CA LEU A 191 6.13 10.48 15.67
C LEU A 191 5.12 11.44 15.02
N ASP A 192 3.83 11.34 15.38
CA ASP A 192 2.79 12.26 14.90
C ASP A 192 3.10 13.70 15.33
N ALA A 193 3.46 13.89 16.61
CA ALA A 193 3.83 15.20 17.13
C ALA A 193 5.08 15.77 16.44
N LEU A 194 6.07 14.93 16.17
CA LEU A 194 7.28 15.35 15.45
C LEU A 194 6.96 15.73 14.00
N ASN A 195 6.12 14.95 13.32
CA ASN A 195 5.62 15.25 11.98
C ASN A 195 4.95 16.62 11.94
N ASP A 196 4.01 16.89 12.83
CA ASP A 196 3.35 18.20 12.96
C ASP A 196 4.36 19.34 13.20
N ALA A 197 5.43 19.08 13.94
CA ALA A 197 6.47 20.06 14.24
C ALA A 197 7.33 20.40 13.02
N VAL A 198 7.66 19.38 12.21
CA VAL A 198 8.35 19.54 10.93
C VAL A 198 7.47 20.34 9.98
N HIS A 199 6.20 19.96 9.82
CA HIS A 199 5.20 20.67 9.00
C HIS A 199 5.10 22.15 9.37
N LEU A 200 5.07 22.47 10.67
CA LEU A 200 4.96 23.85 11.15
C LEU A 200 6.19 24.71 10.80
N ARG A 201 7.40 24.13 10.84
CA ARG A 201 8.66 24.88 10.63
C ARG A 201 9.16 24.87 9.19
N GLN A 202 8.80 23.85 8.43
CA GLN A 202 9.24 23.66 7.04
C GLN A 202 8.04 23.48 6.10
N PRO A 203 7.09 24.44 6.06
CA PRO A 203 5.84 24.28 5.32
C PRO A 203 6.07 24.07 3.82
N SER A 204 7.16 24.57 3.23
CA SER A 204 7.48 24.39 1.81
C SER A 204 7.99 22.99 1.46
N ALA A 205 8.53 22.26 2.43
CA ALA A 205 8.92 20.85 2.25
C ALA A 205 7.74 19.90 2.52
N ALA A 206 6.73 20.40 3.24
CA ALA A 206 5.47 19.76 3.59
C ALA A 206 4.34 20.01 2.57
N SER A 207 4.35 21.15 1.88
CA SER A 207 3.31 21.57 0.95
C SER A 207 3.57 21.01 -0.45
N LEU A 208 3.48 19.69 -0.58
CA LEU A 208 3.34 19.02 -1.87
C LEU A 208 2.01 18.28 -1.96
N THR A 209 1.00 18.77 -1.25
CA THR A 209 -0.36 18.30 -1.41
C THR A 209 -1.13 19.16 -2.40
N ALA A 210 -1.77 18.47 -3.33
CA ALA A 210 -2.76 18.96 -4.28
C ALA A 210 -2.21 19.79 -5.45
N THR A 211 -1.58 19.10 -6.40
CA THR A 211 -2.05 19.26 -7.77
C THR A 211 -2.00 17.93 -8.51
N LEU A 212 -3.17 17.39 -8.88
CA LEU A 212 -3.37 16.31 -9.88
C LEU A 212 -2.78 16.65 -11.27
N THR A 213 -2.03 17.74 -11.41
CA THR A 213 -1.49 18.22 -12.68
C THR A 213 -0.06 17.74 -12.82
N GLY A 214 0.15 16.78 -13.71
CA GLY A 214 1.49 16.32 -14.09
C GLY A 214 1.88 14.94 -13.57
N MET A 215 0.94 14.09 -13.16
CA MET A 215 1.24 12.65 -13.21
C MET A 215 1.53 12.33 -14.68
N GLU A 216 2.78 11.98 -14.98
CA GLU A 216 3.14 11.34 -16.23
C GLU A 216 2.55 9.94 -16.15
N PRO A 217 1.43 9.64 -16.82
CA PRO A 217 0.98 8.27 -16.92
C PRO A 217 2.10 7.45 -17.58
N ILE A 218 2.39 6.25 -17.05
CA ILE A 218 3.36 5.34 -17.71
C ILE A 218 2.87 5.03 -19.13
N LEU A 219 1.55 5.07 -19.34
CA LEU A 219 0.88 4.93 -20.63
C LEU A 219 0.04 6.19 -20.96
N PRO A 220 0.60 7.20 -21.64
CA PRO A 220 -0.18 8.34 -22.09
C PRO A 220 -1.31 7.91 -23.04
N ARG A 221 -2.49 8.52 -22.94
CA ARG A 221 -3.61 8.33 -23.89
C ARG A 221 -3.24 8.60 -25.36
N THR A 222 -2.15 9.31 -25.61
CA THR A 222 -1.62 9.62 -26.94
C THR A 222 -0.46 8.72 -27.37
N ALA A 223 -0.11 7.71 -26.56
CA ALA A 223 1.02 6.84 -26.84
C ALA A 223 0.66 5.71 -27.83
N ALA A 224 1.71 5.16 -28.47
CA ALA A 224 1.61 4.01 -29.38
C ALA A 224 0.72 2.84 -28.90
N PRO A 225 0.60 2.52 -27.59
CA PRO A 225 -0.22 1.42 -27.10
C PRO A 225 -1.71 1.52 -27.39
N VAL A 226 -2.27 2.73 -27.32
CA VAL A 226 -3.67 2.99 -27.68
C VAL A 226 -3.89 2.73 -29.17
N THR A 227 -2.94 3.15 -30.00
CA THR A 227 -3.05 3.02 -31.46
C THR A 227 -2.88 1.59 -31.99
N TRP A 228 -2.31 0.67 -31.20
CA TRP A 228 -2.17 -0.74 -31.61
C TRP A 228 -3.51 -1.49 -31.64
N LEU A 229 -4.49 -1.00 -30.88
CA LEU A 229 -5.81 -1.64 -30.76
C LEU A 229 -6.92 -0.82 -31.41
N ASP A 230 -6.80 0.49 -31.52
CA ASP A 230 -7.78 1.35 -32.21
C ASP A 230 -7.81 1.04 -33.73
N TYR A 231 -8.90 0.41 -34.20
CA TYR A 231 -9.05 0.02 -35.61
C TYR A 231 -9.39 1.21 -36.51
N LYS A 232 -8.57 1.42 -37.54
CA LYS A 232 -8.76 2.46 -38.57
C LYS A 232 -8.56 1.87 -39.96
N ASP A 233 -9.50 2.14 -40.86
CA ASP A 233 -9.36 1.83 -42.28
C ASP A 233 -9.41 3.11 -43.15
N ALA A 234 -9.46 2.94 -44.47
CA ALA A 234 -9.55 4.06 -45.41
C ALA A 234 -10.86 4.88 -45.28
N GLY A 235 -11.87 4.36 -44.59
CA GLY A 235 -13.18 4.96 -44.34
C GLY A 235 -13.30 5.73 -43.02
N GLY A 236 -12.41 5.50 -42.04
CA GLY A 236 -12.35 6.28 -40.79
C GLY A 236 -12.10 5.43 -39.54
N GLU A 237 -12.35 6.04 -38.38
CA GLU A 237 -12.31 5.38 -37.05
C GLU A 237 -13.62 4.60 -36.82
N TYR A 238 -13.49 3.40 -36.26
CA TYR A 238 -14.62 2.54 -35.93
C TYR A 238 -15.03 2.73 -34.47
N GLU A 239 -15.76 3.81 -34.21
CA GLU A 239 -16.22 4.17 -32.87
C GLU A 239 -17.72 4.47 -32.85
N TRP A 240 -18.40 4.07 -31.77
CA TRP A 240 -19.77 4.50 -31.54
C TRP A 240 -19.83 5.97 -31.10
N SER A 241 -20.68 6.78 -31.73
CA SER A 241 -20.89 8.18 -31.33
C SER A 241 -21.74 8.34 -30.06
N GLY A 242 -22.47 7.29 -29.64
CA GLY A 242 -23.38 7.32 -28.50
C GLY A 242 -22.69 7.03 -27.17
N LYS A 243 -23.14 7.68 -26.08
CA LYS A 243 -22.70 7.38 -24.70
C LYS A 243 -23.50 6.25 -24.03
N THR A 244 -24.49 5.72 -24.73
CA THR A 244 -25.28 4.56 -24.31
C THR A 244 -25.51 3.68 -25.51
N LEU A 245 -25.16 2.41 -25.39
CA LEU A 245 -25.39 1.37 -26.39
C LEU A 245 -26.38 0.36 -25.86
N THR A 246 -27.30 -0.04 -26.71
CA THR A 246 -28.33 -1.03 -26.41
C THR A 246 -27.90 -2.41 -26.88
N VAL A 247 -28.05 -3.41 -26.02
CA VAL A 247 -27.75 -4.81 -26.31
C VAL A 247 -29.05 -5.59 -26.40
N SER A 248 -29.19 -6.44 -27.42
CA SER A 248 -30.35 -7.33 -27.56
C SER A 248 -29.95 -8.79 -27.79
N PHE A 249 -30.87 -9.70 -27.44
CA PHE A 249 -30.75 -11.13 -27.68
C PHE A 249 -31.93 -11.59 -28.56
N PRO A 250 -31.79 -11.55 -29.89
CA PRO A 250 -32.89 -11.83 -30.81
C PRO A 250 -33.50 -13.23 -30.60
N GLY A 251 -34.83 -13.30 -30.51
CA GLY A 251 -35.56 -14.57 -30.39
C GLY A 251 -35.79 -15.29 -31.72
N THR A 252 -35.63 -14.57 -32.83
CA THR A 252 -35.72 -15.06 -34.21
C THR A 252 -34.60 -14.43 -35.02
N ILE A 253 -34.17 -15.08 -36.10
CA ILE A 253 -33.09 -14.58 -36.95
C ILE A 253 -33.40 -13.17 -37.49
N PRO A 254 -32.55 -12.17 -37.20
CA PRO A 254 -32.71 -10.83 -37.78
C PRO A 254 -32.58 -10.84 -39.31
N PRO A 255 -33.29 -9.98 -40.05
CA PRO A 255 -33.21 -9.91 -41.52
C PRO A 255 -31.78 -9.72 -42.05
N GLU A 256 -30.98 -8.89 -41.38
CA GLU A 256 -29.58 -8.62 -41.68
C GLU A 256 -28.71 -9.89 -41.54
N HIS A 257 -28.94 -10.70 -40.49
CA HIS A 257 -28.26 -11.99 -40.32
C HIS A 257 -28.72 -13.00 -41.37
N ALA A 258 -30.01 -13.05 -41.70
CA ALA A 258 -30.56 -13.99 -42.67
C ALA A 258 -29.99 -13.79 -44.09
N THR A 259 -29.51 -12.58 -44.41
CA THR A 259 -28.92 -12.24 -45.71
C THR A 259 -27.39 -12.35 -45.73
N ALA A 260 -26.74 -12.54 -44.58
CA ALA A 260 -25.31 -12.74 -44.44
C ALA A 260 -25.01 -14.24 -44.19
N PRO A 261 -24.42 -14.98 -45.15
CA PRO A 261 -24.26 -16.44 -45.06
C PRO A 261 -23.58 -16.94 -43.78
N ASP A 262 -22.55 -16.24 -43.32
CA ASP A 262 -21.78 -16.61 -42.12
C ASP A 262 -22.64 -16.46 -40.85
N TRP A 263 -23.51 -15.46 -40.80
CA TRP A 263 -24.42 -15.21 -39.69
C TRP A 263 -25.65 -16.12 -39.72
N ALA A 264 -26.15 -16.45 -40.90
CA ALA A 264 -27.27 -17.36 -41.09
C ALA A 264 -26.90 -18.83 -40.77
N SER A 265 -25.64 -19.20 -40.95
CA SER A 265 -25.14 -20.56 -40.75
C SER A 265 -25.28 -21.00 -39.27
N GLY A 266 -26.20 -21.93 -39.03
CA GLY A 266 -26.43 -22.48 -37.70
C GLY A 266 -26.87 -21.45 -36.66
N TRP A 267 -27.49 -20.35 -37.12
CA TRP A 267 -28.02 -19.30 -36.26
C TRP A 267 -28.92 -19.89 -35.17
N ALA A 268 -28.72 -19.44 -33.93
CA ALA A 268 -29.62 -19.72 -32.83
C ALA A 268 -29.70 -18.53 -31.86
N SER A 269 -30.87 -18.35 -31.24
CA SER A 269 -31.03 -17.42 -30.13
C SER A 269 -30.18 -17.87 -28.94
N VAL A 270 -29.56 -16.92 -28.23
CA VAL A 270 -29.01 -17.16 -26.90
C VAL A 270 -30.15 -17.62 -25.96
N PRO A 271 -30.03 -18.78 -25.30
CA PRO A 271 -31.02 -19.27 -24.34
C PRO A 271 -31.33 -18.24 -23.24
N VAL A 272 -32.61 -18.10 -22.89
CA VAL A 272 -33.09 -17.12 -21.88
C VAL A 272 -32.35 -17.26 -20.54
N ALA A 273 -31.99 -18.49 -20.16
CA ALA A 273 -31.26 -18.78 -18.93
C ALA A 273 -29.84 -18.17 -18.87
N TRP A 274 -29.24 -17.82 -20.02
CA TRP A 274 -27.87 -17.32 -20.10
C TRP A 274 -27.80 -15.79 -20.21
N ARG A 275 -28.82 -15.18 -20.82
CA ARG A 275 -28.84 -13.75 -21.20
C ARG A 275 -28.47 -12.81 -20.06
N THR A 276 -29.02 -13.03 -18.87
CA THR A 276 -28.73 -12.19 -17.70
C THR A 276 -27.27 -12.27 -17.29
N ALA A 277 -26.68 -13.46 -17.28
CA ALA A 277 -25.27 -13.63 -16.89
C ALA A 277 -24.33 -13.03 -17.94
N TRP A 278 -24.63 -13.25 -19.23
CA TRP A 278 -23.88 -12.67 -20.34
C TRP A 278 -23.93 -11.15 -20.31
N PHE A 279 -25.12 -10.57 -20.19
CA PHE A 279 -25.27 -9.12 -20.15
C PHE A 279 -24.59 -8.49 -18.93
N ARG A 280 -24.66 -9.13 -17.75
CA ARG A 280 -23.94 -8.64 -16.56
C ARG A 280 -22.43 -8.64 -16.76
N ALA A 281 -21.85 -9.71 -17.31
CA ALA A 281 -20.42 -9.75 -17.60
C ALA A 281 -19.97 -8.60 -18.52
N LEU A 282 -20.76 -8.30 -19.55
CA LEU A 282 -20.49 -7.16 -20.45
C LEU A 282 -20.67 -5.80 -19.75
N GLN A 283 -21.68 -5.65 -18.89
CA GLN A 283 -21.88 -4.43 -18.10
C GLN A 283 -20.75 -4.19 -17.10
N ASP A 284 -20.29 -5.25 -16.43
CA ASP A 284 -19.20 -5.19 -15.46
C ASP A 284 -17.90 -4.79 -16.16
N ALA A 285 -17.61 -5.38 -17.33
CA ALA A 285 -16.46 -4.97 -18.15
C ALA A 285 -16.56 -3.51 -18.59
N MET A 286 -17.76 -3.01 -18.94
CA MET A 286 -17.95 -1.61 -19.38
C MET A 286 -18.01 -0.58 -18.27
N ALA A 287 -18.11 -0.99 -17.00
CA ALA A 287 -18.23 -0.08 -15.86
C ALA A 287 -17.17 1.05 -15.81
N PRO A 288 -15.87 0.80 -16.11
CA PRO A 288 -14.84 1.86 -16.12
C PRO A 288 -14.81 2.72 -17.38
N VAL A 289 -15.52 2.34 -18.45
CA VAL A 289 -15.52 3.04 -19.74
C VAL A 289 -16.65 4.06 -19.77
N GLY A 290 -16.46 5.19 -20.45
CA GLY A 290 -17.41 6.29 -20.57
C GLY A 290 -18.65 5.99 -21.44
N VAL A 291 -18.88 4.72 -21.80
CA VAL A 291 -20.05 4.23 -22.54
C VAL A 291 -20.80 3.22 -21.67
N LYS A 292 -22.11 3.39 -21.59
CA LYS A 292 -22.99 2.50 -20.82
C LYS A 292 -23.66 1.47 -21.73
N LEU A 293 -23.74 0.21 -21.27
CA LEU A 293 -24.59 -0.82 -21.89
C LEU A 293 -25.95 -0.90 -21.20
N GLU A 294 -27.02 -0.91 -21.99
CA GLU A 294 -28.40 -1.12 -21.56
C GLU A 294 -29.07 -2.22 -22.38
N LEU A 295 -30.08 -2.92 -21.83
CA LEU A 295 -30.86 -3.86 -22.64
C LEU A 295 -31.83 -3.10 -23.54
N ALA A 296 -31.92 -3.50 -24.81
CA ALA A 296 -32.95 -3.00 -25.71
C ALA A 296 -34.34 -3.41 -25.22
N LEU A 297 -35.22 -2.43 -24.97
CA LEU A 297 -36.59 -2.66 -24.49
C LEU A 297 -37.53 -3.19 -25.58
N SER A 298 -37.22 -2.88 -26.85
CA SER A 298 -37.91 -3.38 -28.04
C SER A 298 -37.02 -3.21 -29.27
N GLY A 299 -37.19 -4.07 -30.28
CA GLY A 299 -36.42 -4.00 -31.53
C GLY A 299 -35.00 -4.55 -31.43
N ALA A 300 -34.20 -4.29 -32.47
CA ALA A 300 -32.77 -4.58 -32.50
C ALA A 300 -32.04 -3.57 -31.61
N GLY A 301 -31.07 -4.06 -30.84
CA GLY A 301 -30.13 -3.19 -30.13
C GLY A 301 -29.02 -2.72 -31.09
N ASP A 302 -28.20 -1.78 -30.63
CA ASP A 302 -26.97 -1.39 -31.31
C ASP A 302 -25.99 -2.58 -31.43
N ILE A 303 -26.02 -3.49 -30.45
CA ILE A 303 -25.29 -4.77 -30.45
C ILE A 303 -26.28 -5.92 -30.26
N GLN A 304 -26.34 -6.84 -31.22
CA GLN A 304 -27.11 -8.07 -31.10
C GLN A 304 -26.20 -9.26 -30.83
N ILE A 305 -26.53 -10.05 -29.80
CA ILE A 305 -25.75 -11.23 -29.43
C ILE A 305 -26.52 -12.50 -29.77
N VAL A 306 -25.90 -13.36 -30.58
CA VAL A 306 -26.48 -14.60 -31.11
C VAL A 306 -25.53 -15.78 -30.96
N LEU A 307 -26.05 -16.98 -31.20
CA LEU A 307 -25.24 -18.19 -31.36
C LEU A 307 -25.14 -18.55 -32.84
N GLY A 308 -24.05 -19.21 -33.23
CA GLY A 308 -23.79 -19.63 -34.61
C GLY A 308 -23.05 -20.94 -34.75
N ASN A 309 -22.93 -21.38 -36.00
CA ASN A 309 -22.04 -22.48 -36.40
C ASN A 309 -20.77 -21.90 -37.02
N LEU A 310 -19.87 -21.44 -36.14
CA LEU A 310 -18.53 -20.98 -36.50
C LEU A 310 -17.59 -22.18 -36.73
N GLN A 311 -16.53 -21.98 -37.52
CA GLN A 311 -15.51 -23.00 -37.72
C GLN A 311 -14.79 -23.33 -36.38
N ASN A 312 -14.19 -24.52 -36.29
CA ASN A 312 -13.67 -25.07 -35.01
C ASN A 312 -12.55 -24.23 -34.36
N ASP A 313 -11.93 -23.34 -35.11
CA ASP A 313 -10.91 -22.38 -34.71
C ASP A 313 -11.47 -21.11 -34.05
N PHE A 314 -12.77 -20.81 -34.18
CA PHE A 314 -13.40 -19.61 -33.61
C PHE A 314 -14.32 -19.93 -32.42
N ALA A 315 -14.04 -19.38 -31.25
CA ALA A 315 -14.95 -19.44 -30.10
C ALA A 315 -16.08 -18.40 -30.21
N GLY A 316 -15.76 -17.23 -30.78
CA GLY A 316 -16.68 -16.14 -31.07
C GLY A 316 -16.25 -15.39 -32.34
N TRP A 317 -17.09 -14.44 -32.74
CA TRP A 317 -16.84 -13.47 -33.79
C TRP A 317 -17.68 -12.22 -33.53
N ALA A 318 -17.14 -11.05 -33.81
CA ALA A 318 -17.89 -9.81 -33.83
C ALA A 318 -17.47 -8.89 -34.98
N ASN A 319 -18.38 -8.03 -35.40
CA ASN A 319 -18.06 -6.96 -36.34
C ASN A 319 -17.75 -5.68 -35.57
N HIS A 320 -16.84 -4.86 -36.13
CA HIS A 320 -16.62 -3.49 -35.67
C HIS A 320 -17.89 -2.62 -35.76
N PRO A 321 -17.96 -1.50 -35.03
CA PRO A 321 -19.08 -0.56 -35.06
C PRO A 321 -19.53 -0.18 -36.49
N GLY A 322 -20.83 -0.24 -36.77
CA GLY A 322 -21.32 0.10 -38.10
C GLY A 322 -22.81 -0.21 -38.32
N PRO A 323 -23.37 0.11 -39.50
CA PRO A 323 -24.75 -0.16 -39.82
C PRO A 323 -25.01 -1.66 -40.06
N GLY A 324 -26.27 -2.08 -39.90
CA GLY A 324 -26.68 -3.46 -40.19
C GLY A 324 -26.18 -4.44 -39.14
N ILE A 325 -25.18 -5.24 -39.49
CA ILE A 325 -24.56 -6.23 -38.59
C ILE A 325 -23.33 -5.68 -37.82
N GLY A 326 -23.03 -4.39 -37.97
CA GLY A 326 -21.91 -3.75 -37.27
C GLY A 326 -22.14 -3.76 -35.76
N GLY A 327 -21.13 -4.14 -34.98
CA GLY A 327 -21.22 -4.34 -33.54
C GLY A 327 -21.83 -5.67 -33.08
N ASP A 328 -22.50 -6.43 -33.96
CA ASP A 328 -23.12 -7.68 -33.55
C ASP A 328 -22.06 -8.72 -33.15
N ILE A 329 -22.43 -9.60 -32.22
CA ILE A 329 -21.58 -10.66 -31.66
C ILE A 329 -22.24 -12.02 -31.91
N GLN A 330 -21.46 -12.96 -32.42
CA GLN A 330 -21.86 -14.37 -32.57
C GLN A 330 -20.91 -15.27 -31.79
N ILE A 331 -21.45 -16.13 -30.92
CA ILE A 331 -20.67 -17.13 -30.18
C ILE A 331 -20.93 -18.52 -30.75
N ARG A 332 -19.88 -19.36 -30.84
CA ARG A 332 -20.04 -20.73 -31.33
C ARG A 332 -20.93 -21.54 -30.39
N THR A 333 -21.93 -22.20 -30.96
CA THR A 333 -23.03 -22.83 -30.20
C THR A 333 -22.55 -23.95 -29.26
N ASP A 334 -21.73 -24.88 -29.76
CA ASP A 334 -21.24 -26.02 -28.99
C ASP A 334 -20.29 -25.59 -27.86
N TYR A 335 -19.46 -24.57 -28.14
CA TYR A 335 -18.59 -23.91 -27.19
C TYR A 335 -19.43 -23.30 -26.06
N ALA A 336 -20.38 -22.41 -26.38
CA ALA A 336 -21.25 -21.79 -25.38
C ALA A 336 -22.04 -22.84 -24.56
N GLN A 337 -22.53 -23.92 -25.18
CA GLN A 337 -23.24 -24.99 -24.47
C GLN A 337 -22.36 -25.75 -23.48
N ARG A 338 -21.16 -26.16 -23.91
CA ARG A 338 -20.19 -26.80 -23.04
C ARG A 338 -19.84 -25.87 -21.89
N GLU A 339 -19.63 -24.60 -22.22
CA GLU A 339 -19.16 -23.66 -21.23
C GLU A 339 -20.26 -23.29 -20.21
N MET A 340 -21.47 -22.97 -20.67
CA MET A 340 -22.58 -22.68 -19.76
C MET A 340 -23.02 -23.91 -18.92
N GLY A 341 -22.54 -25.11 -19.24
CA GLY A 341 -22.69 -26.32 -18.44
C GLY A 341 -21.65 -26.50 -17.34
N ALA A 342 -20.58 -25.70 -17.31
CA ALA A 342 -19.60 -25.69 -16.23
C ALA A 342 -20.06 -24.81 -15.06
N SER A 343 -19.42 -24.96 -13.90
CA SER A 343 -19.68 -24.09 -12.74
C SER A 343 -19.41 -22.63 -13.10
N PRO A 344 -20.30 -21.67 -12.76
CA PRO A 344 -20.07 -20.26 -13.01
C PRO A 344 -18.89 -19.77 -12.17
N LEU A 345 -17.76 -19.47 -12.83
CA LEU A 345 -16.56 -18.93 -12.20
C LEU A 345 -16.28 -17.50 -12.71
N PRO A 346 -15.54 -16.67 -11.96
CA PRO A 346 -15.13 -15.35 -12.46
C PRO A 346 -14.13 -15.44 -13.61
N THR A 347 -13.22 -16.42 -13.59
CA THR A 347 -12.18 -16.60 -14.60
C THR A 347 -12.61 -17.49 -15.77
N TYR A 348 -13.88 -17.39 -16.15
CA TYR A 348 -14.52 -18.37 -17.01
C TYR A 348 -14.33 -18.07 -18.49
N SER A 349 -14.04 -19.09 -19.31
CA SER A 349 -13.60 -18.89 -20.70
C SER A 349 -14.65 -18.19 -21.56
N ILE A 350 -15.94 -18.41 -21.29
CA ILE A 350 -17.03 -17.71 -21.99
C ILE A 350 -17.05 -16.21 -21.66
N TRP A 351 -16.71 -15.80 -20.44
CA TRP A 351 -16.63 -14.38 -20.07
C TRP A 351 -15.48 -13.71 -20.80
N ASN A 352 -14.33 -14.37 -20.86
CA ASN A 352 -13.19 -13.91 -21.65
C ASN A 352 -13.54 -13.72 -23.12
N THR A 353 -14.18 -14.72 -23.74
CA THR A 353 -14.63 -14.63 -25.14
C THR A 353 -15.64 -13.51 -25.33
N LEU A 354 -16.63 -13.38 -24.45
CA LEU A 354 -17.63 -12.31 -24.55
C LEU A 354 -17.03 -10.91 -24.45
N VAL A 355 -16.06 -10.70 -23.55
CA VAL A 355 -15.36 -9.42 -23.41
C VAL A 355 -14.43 -9.17 -24.60
N HIS A 356 -13.76 -10.19 -25.12
CA HIS A 356 -12.97 -10.11 -26.35
C HIS A 356 -13.83 -9.67 -27.55
N GLU A 357 -14.95 -10.36 -27.80
CA GLU A 357 -15.87 -10.00 -28.89
C GLU A 357 -16.52 -8.63 -28.68
N LEU A 358 -16.76 -8.23 -27.42
CA LEU A 358 -17.20 -6.88 -27.10
C LEU A 358 -16.11 -5.84 -27.47
N GLY A 359 -14.83 -6.18 -27.32
CA GLY A 359 -13.71 -5.33 -27.76
C GLY A 359 -13.84 -4.99 -29.25
N HIS A 360 -14.02 -6.00 -30.10
CA HIS A 360 -14.30 -5.80 -31.53
C HIS A 360 -15.56 -4.97 -31.76
N ALA A 361 -16.67 -5.29 -31.09
CA ALA A 361 -17.92 -4.54 -31.19
C ALA A 361 -17.81 -3.08 -30.74
N LEU A 362 -16.76 -2.73 -29.99
CA LEU A 362 -16.41 -1.37 -29.56
C LEU A 362 -15.31 -0.72 -30.40
N GLY A 363 -14.75 -1.41 -31.40
CA GLY A 363 -13.75 -0.83 -32.30
C GLY A 363 -12.31 -1.30 -32.09
N LEU A 364 -12.06 -2.24 -31.17
CA LEU A 364 -10.72 -2.77 -30.96
C LEU A 364 -10.38 -3.86 -31.99
N LYS A 365 -9.21 -3.78 -32.61
CA LYS A 365 -8.62 -4.86 -33.42
C LYS A 365 -7.73 -5.77 -32.58
N HIS A 366 -7.40 -6.93 -33.14
CA HIS A 366 -6.30 -7.72 -32.57
C HIS A 366 -4.98 -6.93 -32.65
N PRO A 367 -4.08 -7.08 -31.66
CA PRO A 367 -2.81 -6.36 -31.62
C PRO A 367 -1.86 -6.72 -32.78
N PHE A 368 -2.06 -7.86 -33.44
CA PHE A 368 -1.24 -8.36 -34.55
C PHE A 368 -1.88 -8.11 -35.94
N ASP A 369 -3.15 -7.71 -35.99
CA ASP A 369 -3.87 -7.46 -37.24
C ASP A 369 -3.69 -6.01 -37.67
N ASP A 370 -3.41 -5.78 -38.95
CA ASP A 370 -3.28 -4.46 -39.58
C ASP A 370 -2.31 -3.46 -38.90
N SER A 371 -1.65 -2.62 -39.69
CA SER A 371 -0.72 -1.63 -39.14
C SER A 371 -1.48 -0.47 -38.46
N PRO A 372 -1.07 0.02 -37.27
CA PRO A 372 0.12 -0.41 -36.51
C PRO A 372 -0.16 -1.64 -35.62
N THR A 373 0.83 -2.54 -35.52
CA THR A 373 0.75 -3.74 -34.66
C THR A 373 1.55 -3.56 -33.37
N MET A 374 1.12 -4.24 -32.30
CA MET A 374 1.88 -4.36 -31.07
C MET A 374 3.18 -5.14 -31.31
N PRO A 375 4.32 -4.72 -30.73
CA PRO A 375 5.56 -5.49 -30.82
C PRO A 375 5.38 -6.92 -30.29
N PRO A 376 5.97 -7.95 -30.95
CA PRO A 376 5.74 -9.36 -30.57
C PRO A 376 5.99 -9.71 -29.09
N PRO A 377 6.98 -9.13 -28.38
CA PRO A 377 7.17 -9.43 -26.96
C PRO A 377 6.08 -8.85 -26.04
N LEU A 378 5.31 -7.87 -26.51
CA LEU A 378 4.22 -7.23 -25.77
C LEU A 378 2.86 -7.83 -26.12
N ASP A 379 2.71 -8.35 -27.34
CA ASP A 379 1.51 -9.04 -27.82
C ASP A 379 1.24 -10.29 -26.98
N SER A 380 0.51 -10.08 -25.89
CA SER A 380 0.19 -11.08 -24.88
C SER A 380 -1.07 -10.73 -24.11
N GLN A 381 -1.70 -11.78 -23.56
CA GLN A 381 -2.89 -11.65 -22.71
C GLN A 381 -2.65 -10.94 -21.38
N TYR A 382 -1.40 -10.69 -20.99
CA TYR A 382 -1.05 -9.78 -19.89
C TYR A 382 -1.52 -8.35 -20.20
N LEU A 383 -1.30 -7.90 -21.43
CA LEU A 383 -1.49 -6.51 -21.84
C LEU A 383 -2.75 -6.24 -22.63
N SER A 384 -3.30 -7.25 -23.32
CA SER A 384 -4.54 -7.12 -24.08
C SER A 384 -5.33 -8.42 -24.10
N ILE A 385 -6.62 -8.37 -23.76
CA ILE A 385 -7.56 -9.47 -23.97
C ILE A 385 -7.74 -9.78 -25.46
N MET A 386 -7.40 -8.84 -26.34
CA MET A 386 -7.41 -9.02 -27.79
C MET A 386 -6.23 -9.85 -28.30
N SER A 387 -5.23 -10.17 -27.48
CA SER A 387 -4.11 -11.04 -27.88
C SER A 387 -4.45 -12.53 -27.85
N TYR A 388 -3.85 -13.28 -28.78
CA TYR A 388 -3.91 -14.75 -28.81
C TYR A 388 -2.72 -15.41 -28.11
N THR A 389 -1.70 -14.64 -27.72
CA THR A 389 -0.54 -15.16 -27.00
C THR A 389 -0.88 -15.30 -25.52
N HIS A 390 -0.96 -16.54 -25.05
CA HIS A 390 -1.36 -16.84 -23.68
C HIS A 390 -0.44 -16.23 -22.63
N ALA A 391 -1.06 -15.72 -21.57
CA ALA A 391 -0.40 -15.48 -20.29
C ALA A 391 -0.16 -16.81 -19.54
N ARG A 392 0.47 -16.75 -18.37
CA ARG A 392 0.64 -17.91 -17.48
C ARG A 392 -0.66 -18.21 -16.72
N ASP A 393 -1.54 -18.95 -17.36
CA ASP A 393 -2.93 -19.15 -16.96
C ASP A 393 -3.26 -20.57 -16.46
N VAL A 394 -2.28 -21.45 -16.32
CA VAL A 394 -2.48 -22.83 -15.86
C VAL A 394 -2.30 -22.95 -14.35
N TRP A 395 -3.34 -23.46 -13.69
CA TRP A 395 -3.42 -23.67 -12.25
C TRP A 395 -3.54 -25.15 -11.90
N PRO A 396 -2.53 -25.78 -11.27
CA PRO A 396 -2.61 -27.17 -10.82
C PRO A 396 -3.53 -27.33 -9.61
N VAL A 397 -4.43 -28.30 -9.67
CA VAL A 397 -5.30 -28.72 -8.56
C VAL A 397 -5.04 -30.19 -8.26
N VAL A 398 -4.57 -30.48 -7.05
CA VAL A 398 -4.23 -31.85 -6.64
C VAL A 398 -5.16 -32.31 -5.53
N THR A 399 -5.83 -33.44 -5.75
CA THR A 399 -6.69 -34.08 -4.75
C THR A 399 -5.97 -35.29 -4.17
N TRP A 400 -5.85 -35.31 -2.84
CA TRP A 400 -5.21 -36.41 -2.10
C TRP A 400 -6.27 -37.33 -1.48
N GLY A 401 -6.05 -38.65 -1.60
CA GLY A 401 -6.98 -39.68 -1.16
C GLY A 401 -6.30 -40.76 -0.32
N TYR A 402 -7.09 -41.38 0.56
CA TYR A 402 -6.70 -42.58 1.30
C TYR A 402 -7.90 -43.48 1.54
N THR A 403 -7.76 -44.77 1.25
CA THR A 403 -8.78 -45.78 1.51
C THR A 403 -8.34 -46.67 2.69
N PRO A 404 -8.91 -46.48 3.90
CA PRO A 404 -8.43 -47.19 5.10
C PRO A 404 -8.56 -48.72 5.03
N SER A 405 -9.59 -49.24 4.36
CA SER A 405 -9.84 -50.68 4.26
C SER A 405 -8.79 -51.44 3.45
N SER A 406 -8.13 -50.76 2.51
CA SER A 406 -7.12 -51.33 1.63
C SER A 406 -5.70 -50.77 1.87
N GLY A 407 -5.58 -49.69 2.65
CA GLY A 407 -4.33 -48.96 2.85
C GLY A 407 -3.83 -48.24 1.59
N ILE A 408 -4.69 -48.09 0.58
CA ILE A 408 -4.34 -47.48 -0.70
C ILE A 408 -4.34 -45.96 -0.56
N ARG A 409 -3.29 -45.32 -1.09
CA ARG A 409 -3.20 -43.87 -1.31
C ARG A 409 -3.52 -43.59 -2.77
N ASP A 410 -4.43 -42.67 -2.99
CA ASP A 410 -4.84 -42.24 -4.32
C ASP A 410 -4.52 -40.75 -4.48
N VAL A 411 -4.18 -40.34 -5.69
CA VAL A 411 -3.92 -38.95 -6.01
C VAL A 411 -4.40 -38.67 -7.43
N SER A 412 -5.06 -37.52 -7.60
CA SER A 412 -5.44 -37.01 -8.91
C SER A 412 -5.00 -35.56 -9.06
N ALA A 413 -4.63 -35.21 -10.29
CA ALA A 413 -4.22 -33.86 -10.65
C ALA A 413 -5.09 -33.38 -11.81
N GLN A 414 -5.60 -32.16 -11.68
CA GLN A 414 -6.31 -31.43 -12.73
C GLN A 414 -5.57 -30.12 -12.99
N TYR A 415 -5.63 -29.63 -14.21
CA TYR A 415 -5.05 -28.34 -14.59
C TYR A 415 -6.19 -27.46 -15.04
N GLN A 416 -6.51 -26.46 -14.23
CA GLN A 416 -7.52 -25.47 -14.57
C GLN A 416 -6.84 -24.37 -15.36
N VAL A 417 -7.51 -23.88 -16.40
CA VAL A 417 -7.08 -22.68 -17.12
C VAL A 417 -7.93 -21.52 -16.60
N GLY A 418 -7.30 -20.49 -16.05
CA GLY A 418 -7.99 -19.31 -15.58
C GLY A 418 -7.86 -18.16 -16.58
N TYR A 419 -8.97 -17.56 -16.94
CA TYR A 419 -9.02 -16.46 -17.89
C TYR A 419 -9.29 -15.13 -17.19
N ARG A 420 -8.83 -14.03 -17.79
CA ARG A 420 -9.32 -12.69 -17.44
C ARG A 420 -10.73 -12.46 -18.00
N ALA A 421 -11.57 -11.76 -17.26
CA ALA A 421 -12.94 -11.41 -17.67
C ALA A 421 -13.19 -9.88 -17.60
N ASP A 422 -12.11 -9.12 -17.55
CA ASP A 422 -12.05 -7.65 -17.55
C ASP A 422 -11.07 -7.17 -18.64
N TRP A 423 -11.05 -5.85 -18.85
CA TRP A 423 -10.10 -5.21 -19.75
C TRP A 423 -8.68 -5.29 -19.22
N ALA A 424 -7.73 -5.61 -20.10
CA ALA A 424 -6.33 -5.42 -19.81
C ALA A 424 -5.96 -3.95 -19.75
N LEU A 425 -4.76 -3.71 -19.24
CA LEU A 425 -4.22 -2.37 -19.11
C LEU A 425 -4.27 -1.59 -20.44
N VAL A 426 -3.87 -2.21 -21.55
CA VAL A 426 -3.86 -1.55 -22.87
C VAL A 426 -5.26 -1.49 -23.49
N ASP A 427 -6.10 -2.51 -23.29
CA ASP A 427 -7.50 -2.46 -23.77
C ASP A 427 -8.25 -1.31 -23.11
N LEU A 428 -8.13 -1.17 -21.79
CA LEU A 428 -8.82 -0.14 -21.02
C LEU A 428 -8.30 1.25 -21.37
N ALA A 429 -6.99 1.40 -21.55
CA ALA A 429 -6.40 2.65 -22.02
C ALA A 429 -6.94 3.04 -23.40
N ALA A 430 -7.04 2.08 -24.34
CA ALA A 430 -7.59 2.33 -25.67
C ALA A 430 -9.07 2.74 -25.59
N LEU A 431 -9.89 1.96 -24.87
CA LEU A 431 -11.32 2.26 -24.70
C LEU A 431 -11.55 3.60 -23.97
N MET A 432 -10.74 3.95 -22.98
CA MET A 432 -10.82 5.26 -22.30
C MET A 432 -10.35 6.42 -23.19
N ALA A 433 -9.48 6.18 -24.18
CA ALA A 433 -9.11 7.17 -25.18
C ALA A 433 -10.24 7.41 -26.18
N MET A 434 -10.86 6.33 -26.69
CA MET A 434 -11.99 6.38 -27.63
C MET A 434 -13.25 6.98 -26.98
N TYR A 435 -13.61 6.47 -25.80
CA TYR A 435 -14.91 6.72 -25.19
C TYR A 435 -14.88 7.63 -23.96
N GLY A 436 -13.70 7.97 -23.44
CA GLY A 436 -13.51 8.61 -22.14
C GLY A 436 -13.62 7.61 -20.98
N PRO A 437 -13.11 7.95 -19.78
CA PRO A 437 -13.31 7.15 -18.58
C PRO A 437 -14.70 7.41 -17.99
N SER A 438 -15.24 6.45 -17.25
CA SER A 438 -16.44 6.63 -16.44
C SER A 438 -16.11 7.48 -15.20
N THR A 439 -16.81 8.60 -15.01
CA THR A 439 -16.63 9.45 -13.81
C THR A 439 -17.41 8.93 -12.59
N ALA A 440 -18.15 7.83 -12.74
CA ALA A 440 -19.00 7.27 -11.70
C ALA A 440 -18.50 5.92 -11.18
N HIS A 441 -17.57 5.27 -11.89
CA HIS A 441 -17.05 3.98 -11.48
C HIS A 441 -16.19 4.13 -10.23
N HIS A 442 -16.66 3.54 -9.12
CA HIS A 442 -16.03 3.62 -7.80
C HIS A 442 -15.81 5.04 -7.25
N ALA A 443 -16.53 6.06 -7.75
CA ALA A 443 -16.38 7.42 -7.26
C ALA A 443 -16.67 7.56 -5.73
N GLY A 444 -15.77 8.25 -5.03
CA GLY A 444 -15.72 8.35 -3.58
C GLY A 444 -14.64 7.41 -3.03
N ASN A 445 -14.46 7.39 -1.71
CA ASN A 445 -13.44 6.52 -1.11
C ASN A 445 -13.84 5.05 -1.27
N THR A 446 -12.98 4.27 -1.92
CA THR A 446 -13.21 2.85 -2.19
C THR A 446 -12.13 1.99 -1.55
N VAL A 447 -12.53 0.83 -0.99
CA VAL A 447 -11.59 -0.22 -0.60
C VAL A 447 -11.68 -1.36 -1.61
N HIS A 448 -10.67 -1.46 -2.46
CA HIS A 448 -10.47 -2.51 -3.46
C HIS A 448 -9.92 -3.76 -2.77
N HIS A 449 -10.83 -4.55 -2.17
CA HIS A 449 -10.49 -5.84 -1.57
C HIS A 449 -10.22 -6.90 -2.66
N LEU A 450 -8.96 -7.28 -2.85
CA LEU A 450 -8.58 -8.33 -3.78
C LEU A 450 -8.16 -9.59 -3.02
N PRO A 451 -8.95 -10.67 -3.04
CA PRO A 451 -8.54 -11.94 -2.45
C PRO A 451 -7.37 -12.54 -3.24
N ALA A 452 -6.61 -13.44 -2.60
CA ALA A 452 -5.52 -14.17 -3.25
C ALA A 452 -5.93 -14.75 -4.63
N PRO A 453 -5.08 -14.63 -5.66
CA PRO A 453 -5.41 -15.13 -7.00
C PRO A 453 -5.70 -16.63 -7.02
N SER A 454 -6.71 -17.02 -7.79
CA SER A 454 -7.10 -18.40 -8.06
C SER A 454 -8.12 -18.44 -9.21
N PRO A 455 -8.37 -19.60 -9.83
CA PRO A 455 -9.46 -19.75 -10.80
C PRO A 455 -10.86 -19.50 -10.21
N GLN A 456 -11.00 -19.42 -8.88
CA GLN A 456 -12.26 -19.12 -8.20
C GLN A 456 -12.42 -17.63 -7.86
N THR A 457 -11.33 -16.86 -7.93
CA THR A 457 -11.31 -15.42 -7.58
C THR A 457 -10.96 -14.60 -8.81
N TRP A 458 -9.69 -14.54 -9.17
CA TRP A 458 -9.14 -13.92 -10.37
C TRP A 458 -7.71 -14.43 -10.57
N LEU A 459 -7.21 -14.43 -11.81
CA LEU A 459 -5.77 -14.66 -12.08
C LEU A 459 -5.07 -13.39 -12.58
N TYR A 460 -5.81 -12.55 -13.31
CA TYR A 460 -5.37 -11.28 -13.87
C TYR A 460 -6.47 -10.25 -13.63
N ARG A 461 -6.09 -9.03 -13.24
CA ARG A 461 -7.05 -7.96 -12.95
C ARG A 461 -6.48 -6.58 -13.23
N THR A 462 -7.31 -5.68 -13.75
CA THR A 462 -6.99 -4.24 -13.81
C THR A 462 -7.94 -3.47 -12.90
N VAL A 463 -7.38 -2.74 -11.93
CA VAL A 463 -8.14 -1.88 -11.02
C VAL A 463 -8.33 -0.52 -11.67
N SER A 464 -9.54 0.02 -11.53
CA SER A 464 -9.89 1.35 -11.97
C SER A 464 -10.79 2.05 -10.97
N ASP A 465 -10.52 3.32 -10.73
CA ASP A 465 -11.27 4.20 -9.86
C ASP A 465 -11.34 5.61 -10.46
N ALA A 466 -12.48 6.28 -10.29
CA ALA A 466 -12.72 7.60 -10.86
C ALA A 466 -12.23 8.73 -9.95
N SER A 467 -12.32 8.57 -8.63
CA SER A 467 -11.95 9.59 -7.65
C SER A 467 -12.17 9.07 -6.25
N GLY A 468 -11.36 9.46 -5.28
CA GLY A 468 -11.57 9.05 -3.90
C GLY A 468 -10.31 9.23 -3.09
N HIS A 469 -10.32 8.62 -1.92
CA HIS A 469 -9.10 8.21 -1.25
C HIS A 469 -9.20 6.68 -1.12
N ASP A 470 -8.49 5.99 -1.98
CA ASP A 470 -8.74 4.61 -2.32
C ASP A 470 -7.70 3.68 -1.71
N THR A 471 -8.14 2.50 -1.30
CA THR A 471 -7.28 1.51 -0.64
C THR A 471 -7.25 0.22 -1.43
N LEU A 472 -6.06 -0.23 -1.79
CA LEU A 472 -5.82 -1.56 -2.31
C LEU A 472 -5.50 -2.51 -1.15
N ASP A 473 -6.41 -3.44 -0.88
CA ASP A 473 -6.27 -4.38 0.24
C ASP A 473 -5.90 -5.78 -0.28
N LEU A 474 -4.63 -6.14 -0.07
CA LEU A 474 -3.97 -7.37 -0.53
C LEU A 474 -3.53 -8.28 0.63
N ARG A 475 -3.98 -8.01 1.86
CA ARG A 475 -3.55 -8.74 3.10
C ARG A 475 -3.73 -10.26 3.06
N SER A 476 -4.53 -10.76 2.12
CA SER A 476 -4.75 -12.19 1.95
C SER A 476 -3.63 -12.92 1.21
N PHE A 477 -2.72 -12.18 0.55
CA PHE A 477 -1.61 -12.77 -0.21
C PHE A 477 -0.60 -13.37 0.77
N GLN A 478 0.02 -14.48 0.38
CA GLN A 478 0.92 -15.28 1.23
C GLN A 478 2.31 -15.42 0.61
N HIS A 479 2.48 -15.01 -0.64
CA HIS A 479 3.75 -15.01 -1.36
C HIS A 479 4.17 -13.57 -1.74
N PRO A 480 5.48 -13.34 -1.97
CA PRO A 480 6.01 -12.02 -2.31
C PRO A 480 5.28 -11.34 -3.46
N SER A 481 5.08 -10.04 -3.33
CA SER A 481 4.47 -9.18 -4.33
C SER A 481 5.39 -8.00 -4.67
N ARG A 482 5.37 -7.58 -5.92
CA ARG A 482 6.00 -6.36 -6.42
C ARG A 482 4.89 -5.40 -6.88
N ILE A 483 4.52 -4.45 -6.03
CA ILE A 483 3.42 -3.52 -6.26
C ILE A 483 3.94 -2.18 -6.77
N ASP A 484 3.39 -1.72 -7.89
CA ASP A 484 3.68 -0.42 -8.48
C ASP A 484 2.41 0.44 -8.42
N LEU A 485 2.35 1.42 -7.52
CA LEU A 485 1.14 2.24 -7.32
C LEU A 485 0.95 3.34 -8.38
N ARG A 486 1.89 3.47 -9.33
CA ARG A 486 1.79 4.50 -10.38
C ARG A 486 0.67 4.16 -11.36
N PRO A 487 -0.13 5.15 -11.81
CA PRO A 487 -1.16 4.91 -12.82
C PRO A 487 -0.57 4.36 -14.12
N GLY A 488 -1.24 3.38 -14.72
CA GLY A 488 -0.79 2.75 -15.96
C GLY A 488 0.32 1.71 -15.77
N SER A 489 0.50 1.17 -14.56
CA SER A 489 1.53 0.18 -14.22
C SER A 489 0.99 -1.26 -14.21
N LEU A 490 1.92 -2.22 -14.28
CA LEU A 490 1.69 -3.61 -13.90
C LEU A 490 2.50 -3.98 -12.66
N SER A 491 1.89 -4.81 -11.83
CA SER A 491 2.42 -5.37 -10.59
C SER A 491 2.48 -6.89 -10.67
N ASP A 492 3.46 -7.45 -9.97
CA ASP A 492 3.55 -8.89 -9.72
C ASP A 492 2.92 -9.16 -8.35
N VAL A 493 2.04 -10.13 -8.23
CA VAL A 493 1.24 -10.35 -7.02
C VAL A 493 1.20 -11.81 -6.63
N ASP A 494 1.38 -12.08 -5.34
CA ASP A 494 1.37 -13.44 -4.77
C ASP A 494 2.27 -14.39 -5.60
N VAL A 495 3.49 -13.94 -5.91
CA VAL A 495 4.38 -14.54 -6.91
C VAL A 495 4.81 -15.94 -6.49
N ARG A 496 4.53 -16.92 -7.36
CA ARG A 496 4.89 -18.32 -7.13
C ARG A 496 5.83 -18.82 -8.21
N THR A 497 7.01 -19.23 -7.79
CA THR A 497 7.93 -19.99 -8.63
C THR A 497 7.44 -21.44 -8.78
N PRO A 498 7.94 -22.20 -9.78
CA PRO A 498 7.70 -23.64 -9.85
C PRO A 498 8.12 -24.38 -8.56
N GLN A 499 9.08 -23.84 -7.81
CA GLN A 499 9.50 -24.43 -6.55
C GLN A 499 8.48 -24.17 -5.43
N ASP A 500 7.89 -22.97 -5.38
CA ASP A 500 6.83 -22.63 -4.41
C ASP A 500 5.60 -23.50 -4.66
N TRP A 501 5.20 -23.69 -5.92
CA TRP A 501 4.14 -24.62 -6.30
C TRP A 501 4.37 -26.03 -5.78
N LYS A 502 5.59 -26.56 -5.91
CA LYS A 502 5.96 -27.88 -5.38
C LYS A 502 5.87 -27.92 -3.86
N GLN A 503 6.31 -26.87 -3.18
CA GLN A 503 6.26 -26.76 -1.73
C GLN A 503 4.81 -26.71 -1.23
N ASP A 504 3.97 -25.85 -1.80
CA ASP A 504 2.57 -25.66 -1.41
C ASP A 504 1.76 -26.95 -1.57
N ILE A 505 1.84 -27.59 -2.74
CA ILE A 505 1.12 -28.83 -3.02
C ILE A 505 1.63 -29.96 -2.09
N THR A 506 2.94 -30.01 -1.84
CA THR A 506 3.52 -30.96 -0.88
C THR A 506 2.99 -30.68 0.53
N ALA A 507 2.95 -29.43 0.98
CA ALA A 507 2.46 -29.05 2.30
C ALA A 507 0.98 -29.41 2.49
N GLN A 508 0.14 -29.19 1.48
CA GLN A 508 -1.27 -29.60 1.48
C GLN A 508 -1.40 -31.12 1.66
N ALA A 509 -0.59 -31.91 0.95
CA ALA A 509 -0.57 -33.35 1.07
C ALA A 509 -0.11 -33.81 2.47
N VAL A 510 0.96 -33.20 2.99
CA VAL A 510 1.48 -33.47 4.32
C VAL A 510 0.40 -33.22 5.38
N ALA A 511 -0.26 -32.06 5.34
CA ALA A 511 -1.33 -31.72 6.27
C ALA A 511 -2.48 -32.74 6.22
N TYR A 512 -2.92 -33.13 5.01
CA TYR A 512 -3.95 -34.15 4.82
C TYR A 512 -3.59 -35.50 5.47
N TYR A 513 -2.39 -36.03 5.19
CA TYR A 513 -1.98 -37.32 5.75
C TYR A 513 -1.60 -37.26 7.24
N GLN A 514 -1.20 -36.10 7.75
CA GLN A 514 -0.99 -35.87 9.18
C GLN A 514 -2.32 -35.93 9.95
N GLN A 515 -3.37 -35.29 9.43
CA GLN A 515 -4.71 -35.35 10.01
C GLN A 515 -5.26 -36.78 10.10
N LEU A 516 -4.88 -37.64 9.14
CA LEU A 516 -5.23 -39.06 9.14
C LEU A 516 -4.35 -39.94 10.03
N GLY A 517 -3.29 -39.40 10.64
CA GLY A 517 -2.36 -40.13 11.50
C GLY A 517 -1.47 -41.14 10.77
N ILE A 518 -1.34 -41.03 9.45
CA ILE A 518 -0.55 -41.96 8.62
C ILE A 518 0.70 -41.34 7.97
N TYR A 519 0.91 -40.03 8.18
CA TYR A 519 2.09 -39.34 7.70
C TYR A 519 3.39 -39.88 8.32
N ASN A 520 4.37 -40.18 7.46
CA ASN A 520 5.72 -40.59 7.83
C ASN A 520 6.68 -40.32 6.67
N ALA A 521 7.98 -40.57 6.85
CA ALA A 521 9.01 -40.31 5.83
C ALA A 521 8.73 -40.99 4.48
N SER A 522 8.20 -42.22 4.47
CA SER A 522 7.87 -42.93 3.23
C SER A 522 6.70 -42.28 2.49
N VAL A 523 5.71 -41.75 3.23
CA VAL A 523 4.62 -40.97 2.65
C VAL A 523 5.14 -39.63 2.10
N HIS A 524 6.02 -38.95 2.83
CA HIS A 524 6.67 -37.72 2.35
C HIS A 524 7.43 -37.95 1.04
N ASP A 525 8.29 -38.96 0.97
CA ASP A 525 9.05 -39.31 -0.23
C ASP A 525 8.14 -39.67 -1.42
N TRP A 526 6.98 -40.28 -1.14
CA TRP A 526 5.99 -40.57 -2.17
C TRP A 526 5.30 -39.30 -2.69
N ILE A 527 4.91 -38.37 -1.80
CA ILE A 527 4.33 -37.07 -2.17
C ILE A 527 5.29 -36.31 -3.09
N VAL A 528 6.55 -36.11 -2.65
CA VAL A 528 7.54 -35.34 -3.42
C VAL A 528 7.81 -35.95 -4.79
N ARG A 529 7.90 -37.29 -4.87
CA ARG A 529 8.06 -38.01 -6.15
C ARG A 529 6.88 -37.85 -7.10
N TYR A 530 5.68 -37.58 -6.59
CA TYR A 530 4.51 -37.31 -7.41
C TYR A 530 4.42 -35.84 -7.83
N VAL A 531 4.68 -34.90 -6.90
CA VAL A 531 4.51 -33.45 -7.13
C VAL A 531 5.56 -32.88 -8.09
N ASN A 532 6.82 -33.29 -7.99
CA ASN A 532 7.87 -32.75 -8.85
C ASN A 532 7.58 -32.93 -10.35
N PRO A 533 7.35 -34.15 -10.87
CA PRO A 533 7.07 -34.35 -12.29
C PRO A 533 5.71 -33.78 -12.72
N LEU A 534 4.78 -33.51 -11.80
CA LEU A 534 3.50 -32.86 -12.10
C LEU A 534 3.73 -31.40 -12.52
N ILE A 535 4.58 -30.68 -11.77
CA ILE A 535 4.90 -29.28 -12.03
C ILE A 535 5.92 -29.13 -13.17
N ASP A 536 6.90 -30.04 -13.27
CA ASP A 536 7.98 -29.98 -14.26
C ASP A 536 7.56 -30.42 -15.69
N ARG A 537 6.27 -30.64 -15.92
CA ARG A 537 5.75 -31.01 -17.24
C ARG A 537 6.01 -29.92 -18.27
N ALA A 538 6.54 -30.31 -19.43
CA ALA A 538 6.89 -29.40 -20.51
C ALA A 538 5.70 -28.60 -21.07
N ASP A 539 4.47 -29.13 -20.98
CA ASP A 539 3.25 -28.45 -21.41
C ASP A 539 2.59 -27.60 -20.32
N VAL A 540 3.01 -27.76 -19.06
CA VAL A 540 2.50 -27.00 -17.90
C VAL A 540 3.42 -25.84 -17.59
N LEU A 541 4.73 -26.09 -17.47
CA LEU A 541 5.71 -25.14 -16.96
C LEU A 541 5.70 -23.76 -17.68
N PRO A 542 5.57 -23.67 -19.01
CA PRO A 542 5.52 -22.37 -19.70
C PRO A 542 4.25 -21.56 -19.41
N ARG A 543 3.16 -22.22 -18.99
CA ARG A 543 1.86 -21.60 -18.68
C ARG A 543 1.53 -21.62 -17.19
N LEU A 544 2.36 -22.23 -16.35
CA LEU A 544 2.13 -22.34 -14.93
C LEU A 544 1.99 -20.94 -14.33
N TRP A 545 0.84 -20.66 -13.71
CA TRP A 545 0.56 -19.36 -13.13
C TRP A 545 1.65 -18.97 -12.12
N SER A 546 2.13 -17.73 -12.21
CA SER A 546 3.26 -17.27 -11.41
C SER A 546 3.03 -15.91 -10.75
N GLY A 547 1.86 -15.29 -10.90
CA GLY A 547 1.58 -13.96 -10.33
C GLY A 547 2.28 -12.78 -11.02
N ILE A 548 3.09 -13.04 -12.05
CA ILE A 548 3.79 -12.00 -12.81
C ILE A 548 2.79 -11.21 -13.67
N ALA A 549 2.90 -9.89 -13.65
CA ALA A 549 2.03 -8.97 -14.41
C ALA A 549 0.53 -9.23 -14.19
N ALA A 550 0.16 -9.72 -13.00
CA ALA A 550 -1.19 -10.17 -12.72
C ALA A 550 -2.13 -9.04 -12.28
N LEU A 551 -1.58 -7.94 -11.74
CA LEU A 551 -2.39 -6.79 -11.30
C LEU A 551 -1.98 -5.52 -12.03
N GLY A 552 -2.92 -4.86 -12.71
CA GLY A 552 -2.73 -3.54 -13.30
C GLY A 552 -3.48 -2.45 -12.56
N ILE A 553 -2.95 -1.23 -12.59
CA ILE A 553 -3.68 -0.01 -12.22
C ILE A 553 -3.93 0.78 -13.49
N ALA A 554 -5.20 1.03 -13.81
CA ALA A 554 -5.60 1.71 -15.03
C ALA A 554 -5.00 3.12 -15.12
N ASP A 555 -4.80 3.60 -16.35
CA ASP A 555 -4.39 4.98 -16.56
C ASP A 555 -5.41 5.97 -15.95
N GLY A 556 -4.92 6.98 -15.24
CA GLY A 556 -5.73 7.96 -14.52
C GLY A 556 -6.37 7.47 -13.21
N THR A 557 -6.16 6.23 -12.80
CA THR A 557 -6.56 5.73 -11.46
C THR A 557 -5.45 6.00 -10.45
N VAL A 558 -5.81 6.63 -9.33
CA VAL A 558 -4.90 6.88 -8.20
C VAL A 558 -5.30 5.98 -7.04
N ILE A 559 -4.33 5.34 -6.41
CA ILE A 559 -4.51 4.55 -5.19
C ILE A 559 -3.63 5.16 -4.11
N GLU A 560 -4.24 5.71 -3.06
CA GLU A 560 -3.54 6.38 -1.97
C GLU A 560 -3.08 5.40 -0.89
N SER A 561 -3.82 4.31 -0.67
CA SER A 561 -3.53 3.38 0.44
C SER A 561 -3.24 1.96 -0.06
N LEU A 562 -2.27 1.31 0.58
CA LEU A 562 -1.92 -0.09 0.31
C LEU A 562 -1.83 -0.88 1.63
N LEU A 563 -2.48 -2.04 1.67
CA LEU A 563 -2.37 -3.00 2.77
C LEU A 563 -1.86 -4.34 2.22
N LEU A 564 -0.72 -4.81 2.74
CA LEU A 564 -0.04 -6.02 2.27
C LEU A 564 -0.05 -7.18 3.28
N GLY A 565 0.40 -8.35 2.82
CA GLY A 565 0.34 -9.61 3.55
C GLY A 565 1.54 -9.81 4.49
N PRO A 566 1.86 -11.07 4.84
CA PRO A 566 2.99 -11.41 5.70
C PRO A 566 4.24 -11.84 4.91
N ALA A 567 4.30 -11.56 3.61
CA ALA A 567 5.40 -11.99 2.74
C ALA A 567 6.34 -10.81 2.48
N ASN A 568 7.58 -11.11 2.10
CA ASN A 568 8.57 -10.08 1.77
C ASN A 568 8.19 -9.37 0.46
N ASP A 569 7.54 -8.21 0.58
CA ASP A 569 6.96 -7.47 -0.51
C ASP A 569 7.85 -6.30 -0.95
N THR A 570 7.65 -5.81 -2.16
CA THR A 570 8.32 -4.61 -2.68
C THR A 570 7.29 -3.66 -3.27
N VAL A 571 7.32 -2.40 -2.85
CA VAL A 571 6.36 -1.37 -3.25
C VAL A 571 7.09 -0.21 -3.90
N HIS A 572 6.50 0.39 -4.93
CA HIS A 572 6.87 1.71 -5.43
C HIS A 572 5.69 2.66 -5.25
N ASP A 573 5.94 3.80 -4.60
CA ASP A 573 4.99 4.89 -4.37
C ASP A 573 4.47 5.50 -5.68
N ASN A 574 3.43 6.32 -5.56
CA ASN A 574 3.01 7.21 -6.63
C ASN A 574 3.17 8.68 -6.20
N ALA A 575 2.74 9.61 -7.04
CA ALA A 575 3.05 11.03 -6.82
C ALA A 575 2.18 11.72 -5.75
N VAL A 576 1.19 11.03 -5.18
CA VAL A 576 0.34 11.57 -4.09
C VAL A 576 0.78 11.03 -2.76
N ASP A 577 0.25 11.62 -1.68
CA ASP A 577 0.43 11.12 -0.33
C ASP A 577 -0.07 9.68 -0.23
N ASN A 578 0.84 8.75 0.03
CA ASN A 578 0.50 7.35 0.19
C ASN A 578 0.46 6.94 1.67
N THR A 579 -0.49 6.07 2.04
CA THR A 579 -0.50 5.34 3.31
C THR A 579 -0.21 3.87 3.05
N LEU A 580 1.01 3.43 3.38
CA LEU A 580 1.51 2.11 3.08
C LEU A 580 1.70 1.30 4.37
N HIS A 581 1.01 0.16 4.47
CA HIS A 581 1.22 -0.84 5.52
C HIS A 581 1.70 -2.13 4.86
N THR A 582 2.97 -2.46 5.04
CA THR A 582 3.58 -3.61 4.34
C THR A 582 3.34 -4.93 5.06
N GLY A 583 3.16 -4.90 6.39
CA GLY A 583 2.60 -6.00 7.14
C GLY A 583 3.66 -6.78 7.91
N ALA A 584 3.90 -8.04 7.55
CA ALA A 584 5.02 -8.78 8.11
C ALA A 584 5.91 -9.27 6.96
N GLY A 585 7.15 -9.63 7.26
CA GLY A 585 8.13 -9.96 6.23
C GLY A 585 9.20 -8.89 6.13
N ASP A 586 10.26 -9.17 5.37
CA ASP A 586 11.30 -8.15 5.11
C ASP A 586 10.89 -7.34 3.87
N ASP A 587 10.23 -6.20 4.07
CA ASP A 587 9.62 -5.43 3.01
C ASP A 587 10.53 -4.31 2.48
N THR A 588 10.27 -3.87 1.25
CA THR A 588 11.02 -2.76 0.64
C THR A 588 10.09 -1.76 -0.03
N VAL A 589 10.15 -0.49 0.38
CA VAL A 589 9.39 0.60 -0.21
C VAL A 589 10.30 1.57 -0.95
N TYR A 590 10.10 1.71 -2.25
CA TYR A 590 10.74 2.71 -3.10
C TYR A 590 9.93 3.99 -3.06
N LEU A 591 10.59 5.06 -2.61
CA LEU A 591 10.04 6.41 -2.56
C LEU A 591 10.58 7.31 -3.67
N GLY A 592 9.88 8.42 -3.86
CA GLY A 592 10.37 9.58 -4.59
C GLY A 592 9.56 9.92 -5.82
N ALA A 593 8.36 9.34 -5.98
CA ALA A 593 7.42 9.75 -7.01
C ALA A 593 6.72 11.08 -6.67
N GLY A 594 6.61 11.45 -5.39
CA GLY A 594 5.98 12.68 -4.93
C GLY A 594 5.45 12.54 -3.51
N GLY A 595 4.44 13.34 -3.13
CA GLY A 595 3.65 13.11 -1.93
C GLY A 595 4.33 13.37 -0.57
N TRP A 596 3.49 13.38 0.47
CA TRP A 596 3.87 13.23 1.86
C TRP A 596 3.35 11.88 2.39
N ASP A 597 4.21 10.86 2.35
CA ASP A 597 3.82 9.49 2.62
C ASP A 597 3.80 9.15 4.10
N ARG A 598 3.04 8.12 4.45
CA ARG A 598 3.08 7.43 5.73
C ARG A 598 3.35 5.95 5.48
N ILE A 599 4.50 5.48 5.93
CA ILE A 599 4.95 4.10 5.75
C ILE A 599 5.05 3.43 7.10
N ASP A 600 4.46 2.25 7.19
CA ASP A 600 4.57 1.33 8.31
C ASP A 600 5.10 -0.01 7.78
N GLY A 601 6.37 -0.32 8.09
CA GLY A 601 7.03 -1.56 7.68
C GLY A 601 6.47 -2.81 8.40
N GLY A 602 5.94 -2.61 9.60
CA GLY A 602 5.36 -3.67 10.42
C GLY A 602 6.40 -4.63 11.02
N GLU A 603 6.20 -5.95 10.90
CA GLU A 603 7.08 -6.96 11.49
C GLU A 603 8.12 -7.47 10.49
N GLY A 604 9.40 -7.18 10.70
CA GLY A 604 10.46 -7.78 9.89
C GLY A 604 11.69 -6.91 9.85
N ILE A 605 12.46 -7.02 8.77
CA ILE A 605 13.53 -6.07 8.44
C ILE A 605 13.12 -5.29 7.19
N ASP A 606 12.66 -4.07 7.41
CA ASP A 606 12.05 -3.23 6.41
C ASP A 606 13.00 -2.12 5.94
N ILE A 607 12.84 -1.79 4.65
CA ILE A 607 13.75 -0.90 3.96
C ILE A 607 12.97 0.15 3.19
N VAL A 608 13.33 1.42 3.37
CA VAL A 608 12.88 2.51 2.52
C VAL A 608 14.01 2.96 1.61
N VAL A 609 13.80 2.86 0.29
CA VAL A 609 14.76 3.26 -0.74
C VAL A 609 14.40 4.65 -1.27
N LEU A 610 15.31 5.60 -1.04
CA LEU A 610 15.18 6.99 -1.47
C LEU A 610 15.85 7.20 -2.84
N PRO A 611 15.46 8.24 -3.62
CA PRO A 611 16.22 8.67 -4.78
C PRO A 611 17.67 9.03 -4.43
N SER A 612 17.86 9.61 -3.24
CA SER A 612 19.17 9.92 -2.68
C SER A 612 19.13 9.96 -1.16
N LEU A 613 20.18 9.44 -0.51
CA LEU A 613 20.40 9.62 0.94
C LEU A 613 20.78 11.06 1.35
N ALA A 614 20.82 12.00 0.41
CA ALA A 614 21.04 13.42 0.71
C ALA A 614 19.81 14.13 1.30
N ALA A 615 18.64 13.47 1.35
CA ALA A 615 17.45 13.99 2.01
C ALA A 615 17.70 14.29 3.50
N ASP A 616 16.96 15.26 4.04
CA ASP A 616 17.01 15.55 5.47
C ASP A 616 16.23 14.48 6.22
N VAL A 617 16.94 13.63 6.96
CA VAL A 617 16.36 12.54 7.75
C VAL A 617 16.40 12.88 9.22
N ILE A 618 15.22 12.98 9.82
CA ILE A 618 15.02 13.22 11.25
C ILE A 618 14.62 11.89 11.89
N THR A 619 15.51 11.31 12.68
CA THR A 619 15.26 10.03 13.37
C THR A 619 14.79 10.28 14.80
N LEU A 620 13.80 9.52 15.25
CA LEU A 620 13.47 9.47 16.67
C LEU A 620 14.47 8.54 17.40
N PRO A 621 15.15 9.01 18.47
CA PRO A 621 16.15 8.19 19.17
C PRO A 621 15.55 6.90 19.75
N ALA A 622 16.19 5.76 19.47
CA ALA A 622 15.79 4.43 19.96
C ALA A 622 14.44 3.90 19.45
N SER A 623 13.90 4.44 18.36
CA SER A 623 12.78 3.87 17.61
C SER A 623 13.18 3.59 16.17
N GLN A 624 12.52 2.62 15.53
CA GLN A 624 12.62 2.32 14.09
C GLN A 624 11.78 3.32 13.26
N SER A 625 11.72 4.57 13.69
CA SER A 625 10.85 5.60 13.11
C SER A 625 11.65 6.82 12.71
N ALA A 626 11.31 7.39 11.56
CA ALA A 626 12.00 8.54 11.00
C ALA A 626 11.04 9.42 10.19
N ILE A 627 11.45 10.66 9.95
CA ILE A 627 10.82 11.55 8.98
C ILE A 627 11.86 11.88 7.92
N VAL A 628 11.49 11.65 6.66
CA VAL A 628 12.29 12.01 5.50
C VAL A 628 11.70 13.27 4.91
N VAL A 629 12.55 14.26 4.65
CA VAL A 629 12.17 15.52 4.04
C VAL A 629 13.07 15.77 2.83
N ALA A 630 12.46 15.90 1.65
CA ALA A 630 13.14 16.25 0.42
C ALA A 630 12.41 17.43 -0.27
N ALA A 631 12.97 17.90 -1.38
CA ALA A 631 12.42 19.04 -2.11
C ALA A 631 11.09 18.73 -2.83
N THR A 632 10.88 17.47 -3.21
CA THR A 632 9.76 17.02 -4.06
C THR A 632 8.96 15.87 -3.46
N TYR A 633 9.32 15.40 -2.26
CA TYR A 633 8.60 14.35 -1.53
C TYR A 633 8.95 14.43 -0.03
N GLY A 634 8.15 13.81 0.80
CA GLY A 634 8.43 13.61 2.22
C GLY A 634 7.76 12.33 2.72
N ALA A 635 8.21 11.79 3.84
CA ALA A 635 7.60 10.60 4.41
C ALA A 635 7.74 10.53 5.93
N VAL A 636 6.71 10.02 6.59
CA VAL A 636 6.75 9.53 7.95
C VAL A 636 6.94 8.02 7.88
N LEU A 637 8.01 7.53 8.50
CA LEU A 637 8.38 6.13 8.52
C LEU A 637 8.21 5.60 9.94
N ASP A 638 7.53 4.48 10.06
CA ASP A 638 7.39 3.71 11.29
C ASP A 638 7.74 2.24 11.03
N ASN A 639 8.35 1.58 12.02
CA ASN A 639 8.83 0.20 11.90
C ASN A 639 9.69 -0.02 10.63
N VAL A 640 10.72 0.83 10.44
CA VAL A 640 11.68 0.73 9.33
C VAL A 640 13.11 0.64 9.87
N GLU A 641 13.82 -0.40 9.49
CA GLU A 641 15.18 -0.68 9.94
C GLU A 641 16.24 0.03 9.11
N TYR A 642 16.01 0.22 7.81
CA TYR A 642 17.00 0.78 6.90
C TYR A 642 16.46 1.87 5.98
N LEU A 643 17.32 2.86 5.73
CA LEU A 643 17.24 3.72 4.56
C LEU A 643 18.31 3.30 3.56
N ALA A 644 17.96 3.28 2.28
CA ALA A 644 18.90 3.07 1.19
C ALA A 644 18.71 4.08 0.07
N ASP A 645 19.62 4.11 -0.90
CA ASP A 645 19.40 4.74 -2.19
C ASP A 645 19.63 3.79 -3.36
N ARG A 646 19.29 4.27 -4.56
CA ARG A 646 19.39 3.50 -5.81
C ARG A 646 20.83 3.08 -6.18
N SER A 647 21.85 3.65 -5.55
CA SER A 647 23.25 3.22 -5.73
C SER A 647 23.63 2.01 -4.85
N GLY A 648 22.76 1.63 -3.93
CA GLY A 648 23.01 0.62 -2.91
C GLY A 648 23.70 1.16 -1.66
N ALA A 649 23.88 2.48 -1.54
CA ALA A 649 24.30 3.07 -0.28
C ALA A 649 23.15 2.97 0.74
N TRP A 650 23.49 2.78 2.02
CA TRP A 650 22.49 2.55 3.06
C TRP A 650 22.91 3.11 4.42
N ARG A 651 21.91 3.29 5.28
CA ARG A 651 22.03 3.69 6.68
C ARG A 651 21.00 2.92 7.49
N ALA A 652 21.45 2.25 8.56
CA ALA A 652 20.55 1.65 9.55
C ALA A 652 19.91 2.74 10.42
N LEU A 653 18.61 2.61 10.66
CA LEU A 653 17.84 3.35 11.66
C LEU A 653 17.86 2.63 13.01
N ASP A 654 17.91 1.29 13.00
CA ASP A 654 18.10 0.47 14.19
C ASP A 654 19.59 0.41 14.60
N ALA A 655 19.87 0.76 15.87
CA ALA A 655 21.21 0.74 16.43
C ALA A 655 21.83 -0.68 16.50
N THR A 656 21.02 -1.72 16.57
CA THR A 656 21.46 -3.12 16.62
C THR A 656 21.94 -3.64 15.26
N LEU A 657 21.54 -2.96 14.17
CA LEU A 657 21.84 -3.33 12.79
C LEU A 657 22.98 -2.50 12.19
N VAL A 658 23.58 -1.59 12.95
CA VAL A 658 24.71 -0.77 12.50
C VAL A 658 25.89 -1.65 12.06
N GLY A 659 26.29 -1.52 10.80
CA GLY A 659 27.38 -2.30 10.19
C GLY A 659 26.94 -3.63 9.57
N VAL A 660 25.66 -3.99 9.68
CA VAL A 660 25.07 -5.13 8.98
C VAL A 660 24.43 -4.61 7.69
N PRO A 661 24.89 -5.04 6.50
CA PRO A 661 24.32 -4.55 5.24
C PRO A 661 22.92 -5.15 5.02
N PRO A 662 21.94 -4.35 4.57
CA PRO A 662 20.63 -4.86 4.21
C PRO A 662 20.68 -5.65 2.90
N ARG A 663 19.69 -6.52 2.70
CA ARG A 663 19.45 -7.15 1.41
C ARG A 663 18.49 -6.28 0.61
N LEU A 664 19.01 -5.54 -0.37
CA LEU A 664 18.20 -4.70 -1.24
C LEU A 664 17.69 -5.52 -2.44
N PRO A 665 16.37 -5.80 -2.56
CA PRO A 665 15.82 -6.32 -3.80
C PRO A 665 15.95 -5.25 -4.89
N ALA A 666 16.31 -5.67 -6.11
CA ALA A 666 16.40 -4.74 -7.23
C ALA A 666 14.99 -4.34 -7.69
N TRP A 667 14.72 -3.04 -7.84
CA TRP A 667 13.58 -2.56 -8.60
C TRP A 667 13.97 -2.33 -10.05
N VAL A 668 13.19 -2.92 -10.96
CA VAL A 668 13.23 -2.60 -12.38
C VAL A 668 11.89 -2.01 -12.71
N ASP A 669 11.85 -0.82 -13.29
CA ASP A 669 10.60 -0.24 -13.75
C ASP A 669 9.96 -1.15 -14.79
N TRP A 670 8.68 -1.45 -14.57
CA TRP A 670 7.88 -2.03 -15.61
C TRP A 670 7.72 -0.97 -16.69
N THR A 671 8.20 -1.26 -17.89
CA THR A 671 8.05 -0.39 -19.06
C THR A 671 7.66 -1.26 -20.23
N LEU A 672 6.90 -0.69 -21.16
CA LEU A 672 6.63 -1.35 -22.44
C LEU A 672 7.90 -1.63 -23.24
N ASP A 673 9.01 -0.97 -22.94
CA ASP A 673 10.30 -1.19 -23.60
C ASP A 673 11.05 -2.42 -23.05
N ASN A 674 10.76 -2.82 -21.81
CA ASN A 674 11.31 -4.02 -21.18
C ASN A 674 10.43 -5.23 -21.52
N ALA A 675 10.57 -5.67 -22.77
CA ALA A 675 9.98 -6.82 -23.46
C ALA A 675 10.12 -8.22 -22.79
N THR A 676 10.33 -8.30 -21.49
CA THR A 676 10.38 -9.55 -20.71
C THR A 676 9.37 -9.47 -19.58
N VAL A 677 8.09 -9.58 -19.93
CA VAL A 677 7.02 -9.96 -19.00
C VAL A 677 6.96 -11.48 -18.90
#